data_AF-A0A6P0SGG1-F1
#
_entry.id   AF-A0A6P0SGG1-F1
#
_cell.length_a   1.000
_cell.length_b   1.000
_cell.length_c   1.000
_cell.angle_alpha   90.00
_cell.angle_beta   90.00
_cell.angle_gamma   90.00
#
_symmetry.space_group_name_H-M   'P 1'
#
loop_
_entity.id
_entity.type
_entity.pdbx_description
1 polymer ?
#
loop_
_entity_poly.entity_id
_entity_poly.type
_entity_poly.pdbx_seq_one_letter_code
_entity_poly.pdbx_strand_id
1 'polypeptide(L)'
;MGRNHKTSDPQFEFLLEVIQAIEDSRGDEQVVYPLLAANTDKINDRLAKLLHVVGTSILEKGEIYQTAILLRYIGDLSTLIAEFPLGDKASNMEIAITGNKIVLTFFTREVCAEKWALTQNNLGCAYIDRIKGEKAQNIEQAIACFQEALKVYTFDAFPEDWAMTQYNLALAYRNRITGDKSQNIEQAIAFFQESLKIRTFQALPQAWARIQFYLGEAYRNRITGDKADNIEKAITCWQEVLKVYTFETFTRDWALTQNNIALAYHHRITGDKSDNLEYAITCLKKALTVITFDAFPQYWATIQSHIAGVYLDRIKGDKAQNIERTISGCQETLKVITVEEYPQQWGNLQTNLGNAYFSRMRGNKAENIERAIASYQEVLKVRSFEACPQDWAGTLDNLGNAYFLRIRGDKSENIERAIACYQQALKVYTFDAFPQYWTTIQAHIGAAYLNRITGEKAQNLKQAIACFQNALKIDTVDAFTLNEGRLQAYRKLIEQLLRQSKDEEVFNVLNSYRDLVDGGFQQTMLVVAEDLRIQGNVDKSYFLTNIVEQLMGVHQKTYDDPIDFLLEVLQTSQDSKGDKQILYPLLAANTEKLNQKLAEQLQAWAITKLSEVKPDEAKSIVTAIGIFSDLIQEPFAFCRLPIALSSP
;
A
#
# COMPACT_ATOMS: atom_id res chain seq x y z
N MET A 1 79.90 5.27 -12.50
CA MET A 1 79.35 4.29 -13.46
C MET A 1 78.58 3.25 -12.65
N GLY A 2 77.27 3.03 -12.77
CA GLY A 2 76.27 3.56 -13.68
C GLY A 2 74.91 3.73 -12.97
N ARG A 3 74.09 4.62 -13.56
CA ARG A 3 72.68 4.80 -13.24
C ARG A 3 71.94 3.50 -13.54
N ASN A 4 71.35 2.87 -12.53
CA ASN A 4 70.23 1.95 -12.75
C ASN A 4 68.95 2.71 -12.47
N HIS A 5 68.32 3.21 -13.53
CA HIS A 5 66.90 3.54 -13.53
C HIS A 5 66.12 2.25 -13.23
N LYS A 6 65.79 1.99 -11.97
CA LYS A 6 64.60 1.22 -11.65
C LYS A 6 63.44 2.17 -11.85
N THR A 7 62.66 1.98 -12.91
CA THR A 7 61.36 2.63 -13.08
C THR A 7 60.54 2.38 -11.80
N SER A 8 60.32 3.42 -11.00
CA SER A 8 59.44 3.32 -9.84
C SER A 8 58.02 3.00 -10.32
N ASP A 9 57.31 2.12 -9.60
CA ASP A 9 55.93 1.77 -9.96
C ASP A 9 55.06 3.04 -9.82
N PRO A 10 54.49 3.57 -10.92
CA PRO A 10 53.73 4.83 -10.87
C PRO A 10 52.53 4.78 -9.91
N GLN A 11 52.01 3.58 -9.61
CA GLN A 11 50.91 3.42 -8.65
C GLN A 11 51.39 3.44 -7.20
N PHE A 12 52.64 3.03 -6.95
CA PHE A 12 53.25 3.14 -5.63
C PHE A 12 53.63 4.58 -5.31
N GLU A 13 54.22 5.30 -6.25
CA GLU A 13 54.48 6.74 -6.09
C GLU A 13 53.20 7.52 -5.84
N PHE A 14 52.12 7.21 -6.56
CA PHE A 14 50.81 7.82 -6.32
C PHE A 14 50.26 7.52 -4.92
N LEU A 15 50.36 6.26 -4.45
CA LEU A 15 49.92 5.92 -3.10
C LEU A 15 50.72 6.69 -2.04
N LEU A 16 52.04 6.83 -2.21
CA LEU A 16 52.88 7.62 -1.31
C LEU A 16 52.51 9.10 -1.32
N GLU A 17 52.27 9.68 -2.50
CA GLU A 17 51.86 11.08 -2.65
C GLU A 17 50.53 11.35 -1.93
N VAL A 18 49.56 10.43 -2.04
CA VAL A 18 48.27 10.54 -1.35
C VAL A 18 48.44 10.40 0.16
N ILE A 19 49.25 9.45 0.65
CA ILE A 19 49.50 9.29 2.08
C ILE A 19 50.24 10.52 2.65
N GLN A 20 51.19 11.10 1.91
CA GLN A 20 51.85 12.34 2.32
C GLN A 20 50.87 13.51 2.37
N ALA A 21 49.99 13.64 1.37
CA ALA A 21 48.96 14.67 1.37
C ALA A 21 48.01 14.53 2.57
N ILE A 22 47.64 13.30 2.95
CA ILE A 22 46.84 13.01 4.15
C ILE A 22 47.61 13.40 5.42
N GLU A 23 48.88 13.07 5.51
CA GLU A 23 49.73 13.44 6.65
C GLU A 23 49.83 14.96 6.82
N ASP A 24 50.18 15.66 5.74
CA ASP A 24 50.42 17.11 5.75
C ASP A 24 49.14 17.90 6.06
N SER A 25 47.99 17.41 5.57
CA SER A 25 46.69 18.07 5.72
C SER A 25 45.86 17.56 6.90
N ARG A 26 46.30 16.47 7.56
CA ARG A 26 45.50 15.71 8.53
C ARG A 26 44.18 15.18 7.94
N GLY A 27 44.22 14.76 6.68
CA GLY A 27 43.08 14.19 5.96
C GLY A 27 42.04 15.21 5.48
N ASP A 28 42.44 16.46 5.26
CA ASP A 28 41.54 17.48 4.69
C ASP A 28 41.16 17.12 3.25
N GLU A 29 39.86 16.90 3.02
CA GLU A 29 39.31 16.59 1.71
C GLU A 29 39.65 17.67 0.66
N GLN A 30 39.78 18.94 1.06
CA GLN A 30 40.09 20.05 0.14
C GLN A 30 41.51 19.95 -0.43
N VAL A 31 42.40 19.23 0.25
CA VAL A 31 43.77 18.96 -0.20
C VAL A 31 43.84 17.63 -0.94
N VAL A 32 43.19 16.58 -0.43
CA VAL A 32 43.31 15.22 -0.97
C VAL A 32 42.47 15.02 -2.23
N TYR A 33 41.24 15.55 -2.29
CA TYR A 33 40.34 15.32 -3.43
C TYR A 33 40.87 15.88 -4.76
N PRO A 34 41.49 17.07 -4.83
CA PRO A 34 42.12 17.52 -6.07
C PRO A 34 43.20 16.56 -6.59
N LEU A 35 44.01 15.98 -5.69
CA LEU A 35 45.03 14.99 -6.05
C LEU A 35 44.41 13.70 -6.59
N LEU A 36 43.36 13.19 -5.95
CA LEU A 36 42.60 12.03 -6.41
C LEU A 36 41.94 12.30 -7.77
N ALA A 37 41.35 13.49 -7.95
CA ALA A 37 40.67 13.90 -9.19
C ALA A 37 41.64 14.00 -10.37
N ALA A 38 42.87 14.45 -10.13
CA ALA A 38 43.91 14.51 -11.16
C ALA A 38 44.44 13.12 -11.58
N ASN A 39 44.15 12.06 -10.82
CA ASN A 39 44.72 10.73 -10.97
C ASN A 39 43.65 9.61 -10.97
N THR A 40 42.45 9.88 -11.46
CA THR A 40 41.33 8.90 -11.44
C THR A 40 41.67 7.60 -12.18
N ASP A 41 42.57 7.64 -13.15
CA ASP A 41 43.08 6.45 -13.86
C ASP A 41 43.86 5.49 -12.95
N LYS A 42 44.47 6.00 -11.88
CA LYS A 42 45.24 5.22 -10.90
C LYS A 42 44.38 4.67 -9.76
N ILE A 43 43.16 5.18 -9.59
CA ILE A 43 42.17 4.71 -8.60
C ILE A 43 41.41 3.51 -9.18
N ASN A 44 42.03 2.33 -9.07
CA ASN A 44 41.55 1.11 -9.69
C ASN A 44 41.85 -0.13 -8.83
N ASP A 45 41.39 -1.31 -9.25
CA ASP A 45 41.63 -2.58 -8.53
C ASP A 45 43.11 -2.91 -8.28
N ARG A 46 44.02 -2.41 -9.11
CA ARG A 46 45.46 -2.60 -8.88
C ARG A 46 45.94 -1.79 -7.68
N LEU A 47 45.35 -0.62 -7.41
CA LEU A 47 45.63 0.18 -6.22
C LEU A 47 45.16 -0.54 -4.96
N ALA A 48 43.98 -1.17 -4.98
CA ALA A 48 43.51 -1.98 -3.86
C ALA A 48 44.49 -3.13 -3.55
N LYS A 49 44.95 -3.86 -4.58
CA LYS A 49 45.96 -4.93 -4.41
C LYS A 49 47.29 -4.39 -3.89
N LEU A 50 47.75 -3.26 -4.39
CA LEU A 50 48.98 -2.61 -3.94
C LEU A 50 48.86 -2.18 -2.47
N LEU A 51 47.74 -1.57 -2.09
CA LEU A 51 47.44 -1.17 -0.72
C LEU A 51 47.50 -2.38 0.22
N HIS A 52 46.97 -3.53 -0.20
CA HIS A 52 47.10 -4.78 0.56
C HIS A 52 48.55 -5.21 0.76
N VAL A 53 49.36 -5.23 -0.30
CA VAL A 53 50.78 -5.60 -0.21
C VAL A 53 51.56 -4.65 0.70
N VAL A 54 51.35 -3.34 0.54
CA VAL A 54 51.99 -2.31 1.36
C VAL A 54 51.57 -2.43 2.82
N GLY A 55 50.26 -2.55 3.08
CA GLY A 55 49.73 -2.69 4.44
C GLY A 55 50.25 -3.93 5.16
N THR A 56 50.27 -5.09 4.49
CA THR A 56 50.85 -6.31 5.05
C THR A 56 52.35 -6.15 5.34
N SER A 57 53.10 -5.50 4.44
CA SER A 57 54.52 -5.23 4.71
C SER A 57 54.75 -4.25 5.86
N ILE A 58 53.85 -3.29 6.09
CA ILE A 58 53.91 -2.37 7.25
C ILE A 58 53.69 -3.17 8.54
N LEU A 59 52.70 -4.06 8.56
CA LEU A 59 52.38 -4.91 9.71
C LEU A 59 53.52 -5.87 10.06
N GLU A 60 54.19 -6.46 9.07
CA GLU A 60 55.25 -7.45 9.28
C GLU A 60 56.59 -6.84 9.70
N LYS A 61 56.94 -5.65 9.19
CA LYS A 61 58.29 -5.09 9.30
C LYS A 61 58.37 -3.80 10.10
N GLY A 62 57.25 -3.14 10.36
CA GLY A 62 57.21 -1.83 11.02
C GLY A 62 57.36 -1.93 12.53
N GLU A 63 58.00 -0.92 13.12
CA GLU A 63 57.95 -0.71 14.56
C GLU A 63 56.54 -0.29 14.99
N ILE A 64 56.08 -0.76 16.17
CA ILE A 64 54.69 -0.60 16.65
C ILE A 64 54.17 0.83 16.49
N TYR A 65 54.95 1.84 16.87
CA TYR A 65 54.54 3.25 16.81
C TYR A 65 54.40 3.76 15.37
N GLN A 66 55.36 3.44 14.50
CA GLN A 66 55.31 3.83 13.10
C GLN A 66 54.19 3.10 12.35
N THR A 67 53.99 1.81 12.65
CA THR A 67 52.88 1.00 12.14
C THR A 67 51.54 1.63 12.49
N ALA A 68 51.34 2.04 13.74
CA ALA A 68 50.10 2.69 14.17
C ALA A 68 49.81 3.99 13.39
N ILE A 69 50.83 4.82 13.14
CA ILE A 69 50.69 6.07 12.38
C ILE A 69 50.32 5.79 10.91
N LEU A 70 51.06 4.90 10.25
CA LEU A 70 50.81 4.58 8.84
C LEU A 70 49.44 3.95 8.63
N LEU A 71 49.01 3.08 9.55
CA LEU A 71 47.66 2.49 9.49
C LEU A 71 46.56 3.52 9.74
N ARG A 72 46.81 4.56 10.55
CA ARG A 72 45.86 5.69 10.66
C ARG A 72 45.68 6.37 9.31
N TYR A 73 46.78 6.68 8.61
CA TYR A 73 46.70 7.31 7.28
C TYR A 73 46.03 6.41 6.23
N ILE A 74 46.24 5.09 6.30
CA ILE A 74 45.50 4.13 5.46
C ILE A 74 44.00 4.16 5.79
N GLY A 75 43.62 4.27 7.06
CA GLY A 75 42.23 4.43 7.48
C GLY A 75 41.60 5.73 6.95
N ASP A 76 42.34 6.83 7.02
CA ASP A 76 41.87 8.14 6.53
C ASP A 76 41.72 8.13 5.00
N LEU A 77 42.66 7.51 4.28
CA LEU A 77 42.54 7.23 2.84
C LEU A 77 41.29 6.40 2.54
N SER A 78 41.05 5.33 3.31
CA SER A 78 39.88 4.47 3.16
C SER A 78 38.56 5.20 3.32
N THR A 79 38.48 6.17 4.25
CA THR A 79 37.29 7.01 4.41
C THR A 79 37.15 7.99 3.23
N LEU A 80 38.22 8.73 2.91
CA LEU A 80 38.20 9.72 1.84
C LEU A 80 37.87 9.10 0.48
N ILE A 81 38.44 7.94 0.15
CA ILE A 81 38.19 7.28 -1.14
C ILE A 81 36.77 6.72 -1.23
N ALA A 82 36.16 6.33 -0.11
CA ALA A 82 34.78 5.84 -0.08
C ALA A 82 33.78 6.95 -0.42
N GLU A 83 34.05 8.18 0.03
CA GLU A 83 33.19 9.34 -0.19
C GLU A 83 33.53 10.11 -1.48
N PHE A 84 34.68 9.80 -2.10
CA PHE A 84 35.15 10.48 -3.29
C PHE A 84 34.20 10.29 -4.48
N PRO A 85 33.66 11.39 -5.07
CA PRO A 85 32.58 11.30 -6.05
C PRO A 85 33.04 11.00 -7.49
N LEU A 86 34.34 11.05 -7.76
CA LEU A 86 34.91 10.85 -9.10
C LEU A 86 35.61 9.49 -9.21
N GLY A 87 35.85 9.06 -10.46
CA GLY A 87 36.46 7.77 -10.76
C GLY A 87 35.47 6.62 -10.79
N ASP A 88 35.99 5.39 -10.81
CA ASP A 88 35.18 4.18 -10.78
C ASP A 88 34.74 3.87 -9.34
N LYS A 89 33.46 4.13 -9.02
CA LYS A 89 32.90 3.86 -7.68
C LYS A 89 33.13 2.41 -7.24
N ALA A 90 33.14 1.44 -8.17
CA ALA A 90 33.37 0.05 -7.81
C ALA A 90 34.80 -0.16 -7.27
N SER A 91 35.80 0.43 -7.91
CA SER A 91 37.20 0.42 -7.45
C SER A 91 37.38 1.19 -6.14
N ASN A 92 36.74 2.36 -5.99
CA ASN A 92 36.79 3.15 -4.76
C ASN A 92 36.37 2.32 -3.54
N MET A 93 35.28 1.56 -3.66
CA MET A 93 34.79 0.67 -2.60
C MET A 93 35.77 -0.47 -2.29
N GLU A 94 36.39 -1.09 -3.29
CA GLU A 94 37.40 -2.15 -3.02
C GLU A 94 38.65 -1.61 -2.32
N ILE A 95 39.10 -0.39 -2.67
CA ILE A 95 40.22 0.27 -1.99
C ILE A 95 39.84 0.57 -0.53
N ALA A 96 38.67 1.16 -0.30
CA ALA A 96 38.17 1.48 1.03
C ALA A 96 38.06 0.23 1.92
N ILE A 97 37.45 -0.84 1.40
CA ILE A 97 37.31 -2.13 2.09
C ILE A 97 38.69 -2.73 2.41
N THR A 98 39.62 -2.68 1.45
CA THR A 98 40.97 -3.23 1.63
C THR A 98 41.73 -2.49 2.72
N GLY A 99 41.76 -1.16 2.70
CA GLY A 99 42.42 -0.37 3.73
C GLY A 99 41.79 -0.58 5.11
N ASN A 100 40.46 -0.54 5.24
CA ASN A 100 39.79 -0.79 6.52
C ASN A 100 40.10 -2.18 7.08
N LYS A 101 40.16 -3.23 6.24
CA LYS A 101 40.55 -4.58 6.67
C LYS A 101 41.97 -4.63 7.23
N ILE A 102 42.92 -3.94 6.60
CA ILE A 102 44.31 -3.86 7.07
C ILE A 102 44.34 -3.15 8.42
N VAL A 103 43.66 -2.02 8.57
CA VAL A 103 43.58 -1.25 9.83
C VAL A 103 43.05 -2.13 10.98
N LEU A 104 42.03 -2.95 10.72
CA LEU A 104 41.44 -3.87 11.71
C LEU A 104 42.35 -5.02 12.15
N THR A 105 43.43 -5.34 11.41
CA THR A 105 44.40 -6.36 11.86
C THR A 105 45.32 -5.86 12.98
N PHE A 106 45.46 -4.55 13.16
CA PHE A 106 46.32 -3.94 14.18
C PHE A 106 45.51 -3.26 15.28
N PHE A 107 44.57 -2.39 14.90
CA PHE A 107 43.68 -1.75 15.84
C PHE A 107 42.54 -2.71 16.18
N THR A 108 42.76 -3.56 17.19
CA THR A 108 41.71 -4.44 17.73
C THR A 108 40.95 -3.73 18.85
N ARG A 109 39.87 -4.37 19.33
CA ARG A 109 39.09 -3.86 20.46
C ARG A 109 39.94 -3.66 21.72
N GLU A 110 40.93 -4.53 21.94
CA GLU A 110 41.83 -4.51 23.09
C GLU A 110 42.93 -3.46 22.96
N VAL A 111 43.38 -3.18 21.74
CA VAL A 111 44.45 -2.20 21.48
C VAL A 111 43.91 -0.78 21.46
N CYS A 112 42.81 -0.53 20.72
CA CYS A 112 42.16 0.77 20.63
C CYS A 112 40.68 0.59 20.26
N ALA A 113 39.83 0.43 21.28
CA ALA A 113 38.41 0.15 21.10
C ALA A 113 37.69 1.16 20.19
N GLU A 114 37.96 2.46 20.39
CA GLU A 114 37.34 3.54 19.62
C GLU A 114 37.72 3.48 18.13
N LYS A 115 39.02 3.40 17.80
CA LYS A 115 39.47 3.32 16.40
C LYS A 115 39.00 2.02 15.74
N TRP A 116 38.97 0.91 16.47
CA TRP A 116 38.42 -0.35 15.99
C TRP A 116 36.93 -0.20 15.63
N ALA A 117 36.12 0.38 16.52
CA ALA A 117 34.69 0.59 16.28
C ALA A 117 34.42 1.56 15.12
N LEU A 118 35.18 2.64 15.01
CA LEU A 118 35.12 3.58 13.87
C LEU A 118 35.40 2.85 12.56
N THR A 119 36.47 2.06 12.54
CA THR A 119 36.89 1.31 11.34
C THR A 119 35.86 0.25 10.96
N GLN A 120 35.23 -0.42 11.94
CA GLN A 120 34.11 -1.33 11.70
C GLN A 120 32.92 -0.59 11.08
N ASN A 121 32.52 0.57 11.62
CA ASN A 121 31.44 1.36 11.03
C ASN A 121 31.75 1.80 9.59
N ASN A 122 32.98 2.25 9.31
CA ASN A 122 33.38 2.68 7.97
C ASN A 122 33.44 1.50 6.98
N LEU A 123 33.93 0.34 7.43
CA LEU A 123 33.90 -0.90 6.66
C LEU A 123 32.46 -1.33 6.34
N GLY A 124 31.55 -1.20 7.31
CA GLY A 124 30.14 -1.47 7.11
C GLY A 124 29.50 -0.58 6.04
N CYS A 125 29.81 0.73 6.06
CA CYS A 125 29.35 1.67 5.03
C CYS A 125 29.88 1.30 3.64
N ALA A 126 31.18 0.97 3.55
CA ALA A 126 31.79 0.55 2.29
C ALA A 126 31.16 -0.75 1.74
N TYR A 127 30.75 -1.67 2.61
CA TYR A 127 30.02 -2.87 2.20
C TYR A 127 28.58 -2.59 1.73
N ILE A 128 27.85 -1.65 2.32
CA ILE A 128 26.53 -1.24 1.82
C ILE A 128 26.63 -0.77 0.36
N ASP A 129 27.66 0.03 0.07
CA ASP A 129 27.85 0.70 -1.22
C ASP A 129 28.66 -0.13 -2.23
N ARG A 130 29.14 -1.31 -1.83
CA ARG A 130 29.97 -2.18 -2.65
C ARG A 130 29.20 -2.73 -3.85
N ILE A 131 29.68 -2.37 -5.04
CA ILE A 131 29.11 -2.79 -6.34
C ILE A 131 29.52 -4.22 -6.71
N LYS A 132 30.73 -4.65 -6.35
CA LYS A 132 31.26 -5.99 -6.68
C LYS A 132 30.80 -7.05 -5.69
N GLY A 133 30.74 -8.30 -6.16
CA GLY A 133 30.29 -9.45 -5.37
C GLY A 133 28.78 -9.56 -5.27
N GLU A 134 28.32 -10.51 -4.46
CA GLU A 134 26.88 -10.69 -4.24
C GLU A 134 26.34 -9.63 -3.27
N LYS A 135 25.38 -8.82 -3.74
CA LYS A 135 24.77 -7.75 -2.94
C LYS A 135 24.21 -8.25 -1.60
N ALA A 136 23.60 -9.43 -1.57
CA ALA A 136 23.08 -10.02 -0.35
C ALA A 136 24.19 -10.24 0.70
N GLN A 137 25.32 -10.82 0.28
CA GLN A 137 26.46 -11.06 1.16
C GLN A 137 27.09 -9.76 1.64
N ASN A 138 27.21 -8.76 0.75
CA ASN A 138 27.74 -7.44 1.12
C ASN A 138 26.91 -6.80 2.23
N ILE A 139 25.57 -6.86 2.15
CA ILE A 139 24.70 -6.33 3.21
C ILE A 139 24.85 -7.10 4.53
N GLU A 140 24.98 -8.42 4.52
CA GLU A 140 25.23 -9.18 5.77
C GLU A 140 26.59 -8.82 6.39
N GLN A 141 27.62 -8.60 5.58
CA GLN A 141 28.92 -8.13 6.07
C GLN A 141 28.80 -6.73 6.68
N ALA A 142 28.02 -5.83 6.07
CA ALA A 142 27.76 -4.51 6.63
C ALA A 142 27.08 -4.59 8.01
N ILE A 143 26.01 -5.39 8.11
CA ILE A 143 25.28 -5.62 9.37
C ILE A 143 26.23 -6.13 10.46
N ALA A 144 27.08 -7.13 10.15
CA ALA A 144 28.05 -7.66 11.09
C ALA A 144 29.03 -6.58 11.57
N CYS A 145 29.55 -5.74 10.67
CA CYS A 145 30.48 -4.67 11.04
C CYS A 145 29.82 -3.63 11.97
N PHE A 146 28.59 -3.19 11.68
CA PHE A 146 27.88 -2.25 12.56
C PHE A 146 27.56 -2.86 13.93
N GLN A 147 27.19 -4.14 13.98
CA GLN A 147 26.98 -4.85 15.26
C GLN A 147 28.26 -4.93 16.09
N GLU A 148 29.42 -5.14 15.45
CA GLU A 148 30.72 -5.07 16.14
C GLU A 148 31.02 -3.66 16.66
N ALA A 149 30.79 -2.62 15.87
CA ALA A 149 30.97 -1.23 16.30
C ALA A 149 30.09 -0.87 17.53
N LEU A 150 28.84 -1.36 17.57
CA LEU A 150 27.91 -1.17 18.70
C LEU A 150 28.32 -1.91 19.99
N LYS A 151 29.36 -2.75 19.98
CA LYS A 151 29.96 -3.31 21.22
C LYS A 151 30.85 -2.31 21.96
N VAL A 152 31.18 -1.18 21.32
CA VAL A 152 31.99 -0.09 21.89
C VAL A 152 31.16 1.19 21.92
N TYR A 153 30.51 1.53 20.81
CA TYR A 153 29.58 2.64 20.76
C TYR A 153 28.27 2.25 21.43
N THR A 154 27.96 2.91 22.54
CA THR A 154 26.74 2.70 23.32
C THR A 154 26.01 4.03 23.49
N PHE A 155 24.79 3.98 24.01
CA PHE A 155 24.05 5.22 24.28
C PHE A 155 24.80 6.14 25.26
N ASP A 156 25.46 5.57 26.26
CA ASP A 156 26.18 6.32 27.29
C ASP A 156 27.62 6.67 26.88
N ALA A 157 28.25 5.86 26.04
CA ALA A 157 29.61 6.04 25.57
C ALA A 157 29.63 6.24 24.05
N PHE A 158 30.05 7.42 23.60
CA PHE A 158 30.01 7.84 22.19
C PHE A 158 28.58 7.93 21.62
N PRO A 159 27.68 8.74 22.23
CA PRO A 159 26.27 8.80 21.85
C PRO A 159 26.04 9.18 20.38
N GLU A 160 26.87 10.05 19.81
CA GLU A 160 26.76 10.46 18.41
C GLU A 160 27.15 9.33 17.44
N ASP A 161 28.25 8.63 17.72
CA ASP A 161 28.71 7.48 16.93
C ASP A 161 27.76 6.28 17.07
N TRP A 162 27.21 6.07 18.26
CA TRP A 162 26.14 5.11 18.50
C TRP A 162 24.93 5.42 17.61
N ALA A 163 24.43 6.66 17.65
CA ALA A 163 23.28 7.05 16.84
C ALA A 163 23.57 7.00 15.33
N MET A 164 24.82 7.26 14.91
CA MET A 164 25.27 7.07 13.54
C MET A 164 25.22 5.61 13.13
N THR A 165 25.77 4.73 13.96
CA THR A 165 25.83 3.31 13.70
C THR A 165 24.43 2.70 13.66
N GLN A 166 23.51 3.16 14.53
CA GLN A 166 22.09 2.78 14.47
C GLN A 166 21.45 3.20 13.14
N TYR A 167 21.68 4.43 12.68
CA TYR A 167 21.20 4.89 11.38
C TYR A 167 21.73 4.01 10.23
N ASN A 168 23.03 3.70 10.23
CA ASN A 168 23.64 2.87 9.20
C ASN A 168 23.11 1.43 9.23
N LEU A 169 22.90 0.87 10.42
CA LEU A 169 22.29 -0.43 10.60
C LEU A 169 20.83 -0.46 10.09
N ALA A 170 20.07 0.62 10.33
CA ALA A 170 18.74 0.77 9.77
C ALA A 170 18.73 0.76 8.23
N LEU A 171 19.67 1.46 7.59
CA LEU A 171 19.85 1.42 6.14
C LEU A 171 20.19 0.00 5.64
N ALA A 172 21.05 -0.71 6.37
CA ALA A 172 21.44 -2.08 6.04
C ALA A 172 20.23 -3.03 6.09
N TYR A 173 19.43 -2.99 7.16
CA TYR A 173 18.20 -3.79 7.26
C TYR A 173 17.16 -3.43 6.21
N ARG A 174 17.00 -2.13 5.88
CA ARG A 174 16.11 -1.70 4.78
C ARG A 174 16.53 -2.29 3.44
N ASN A 175 17.84 -2.41 3.19
CA ASN A 175 18.40 -2.93 1.95
C ASN A 175 18.64 -4.46 1.98
N ARG A 176 18.34 -5.12 3.09
CA ARG A 176 18.64 -6.55 3.30
C ARG A 176 17.78 -7.44 2.43
N ILE A 177 18.44 -8.29 1.66
CA ILE A 177 17.82 -9.18 0.68
C ILE A 177 17.45 -10.53 1.31
N THR A 178 18.23 -10.98 2.30
CA THR A 178 18.01 -12.25 2.99
C THR A 178 17.07 -12.11 4.18
N GLY A 179 16.50 -13.23 4.64
CA GLY A 179 15.58 -13.26 5.78
C GLY A 179 14.15 -12.82 5.44
N ASP A 180 13.31 -12.74 6.46
CA ASP A 180 11.93 -12.29 6.29
C ASP A 180 11.87 -10.78 6.04
N LYS A 181 11.25 -10.38 4.92
CA LYS A 181 11.16 -8.97 4.50
C LYS A 181 10.41 -8.11 5.53
N SER A 182 9.38 -8.67 6.18
CA SER A 182 8.62 -7.92 7.18
C SER A 182 9.49 -7.63 8.41
N GLN A 183 10.21 -8.64 8.92
CA GLN A 183 11.13 -8.48 10.04
C GLN A 183 12.24 -7.47 9.71
N ASN A 184 12.81 -7.52 8.51
CA ASN A 184 13.84 -6.58 8.09
C ASN A 184 13.34 -5.13 8.14
N ILE A 185 12.09 -4.86 7.73
CA ILE A 185 11.50 -3.52 7.79
C ILE A 185 11.26 -3.09 9.23
N GLU A 186 10.75 -3.97 10.11
CA GLU A 186 10.58 -3.63 11.53
C GLU A 186 11.91 -3.30 12.21
N GLN A 187 12.98 -4.04 11.90
CA GLN A 187 14.32 -3.75 12.41
C GLN A 187 14.83 -2.39 11.91
N ALA A 188 14.65 -2.08 10.61
CA ALA A 188 15.02 -0.78 10.07
C ALA A 188 14.28 0.37 10.79
N ILE A 189 12.97 0.23 11.01
CA ILE A 189 12.16 1.21 11.75
C ILE A 189 12.69 1.38 13.18
N ALA A 190 12.95 0.29 13.90
CA ALA A 190 13.47 0.33 15.26
C ALA A 190 14.82 1.07 15.33
N PHE A 191 15.76 0.73 14.45
CA PHE A 191 17.07 1.38 14.44
C PHE A 191 17.03 2.86 14.03
N PHE A 192 16.15 3.26 13.11
CA PHE A 192 15.91 4.68 12.83
C PHE A 192 15.37 5.42 14.06
N GLN A 193 14.44 4.82 14.79
CA GLN A 193 13.89 5.42 16.02
C GLN A 193 14.96 5.55 17.12
N GLU A 194 15.85 4.56 17.27
CA GLU A 194 16.98 4.65 18.19
C GLU A 194 17.93 5.79 17.82
N SER A 195 18.25 5.94 16.53
CA SER A 195 19.10 7.04 16.05
C SER A 195 18.51 8.43 16.36
N LEU A 196 17.18 8.57 16.25
CA LEU A 196 16.46 9.82 16.52
C LEU A 196 16.51 10.27 18.00
N LYS A 197 16.91 9.40 18.94
CA LYS A 197 17.07 9.79 20.35
C LYS A 197 18.20 10.80 20.56
N ILE A 198 19.25 10.72 19.75
CA ILE A 198 20.40 11.65 19.79
C ILE A 198 20.33 12.64 18.62
N ARG A 199 20.01 12.16 17.41
CA ARG A 199 19.93 12.98 16.19
C ARG A 199 18.57 13.65 16.07
N THR A 200 18.34 14.65 16.92
CA THR A 200 17.08 15.41 16.99
C THR A 200 17.06 16.59 16.01
N PHE A 201 15.87 17.15 15.75
CA PHE A 201 15.71 18.36 14.95
C PHE A 201 16.53 19.54 15.50
N GLN A 202 16.62 19.68 16.82
CA GLN A 202 17.33 20.80 17.46
C GLN A 202 18.85 20.65 17.41
N ALA A 203 19.36 19.43 17.61
CA ALA A 203 20.79 19.18 17.67
C ALA A 203 21.40 19.02 16.27
N LEU A 204 20.77 18.23 15.41
CA LEU A 204 21.32 17.80 14.12
C LEU A 204 20.21 17.78 13.04
N PRO A 205 19.68 18.94 12.62
CA PRO A 205 18.49 19.03 11.78
C PRO A 205 18.62 18.28 10.44
N GLN A 206 19.79 18.33 9.79
CA GLN A 206 20.02 17.64 8.52
C GLN A 206 20.06 16.11 8.69
N ALA A 207 20.75 15.61 9.71
CA ALA A 207 20.80 14.18 10.00
C ALA A 207 19.41 13.66 10.41
N TRP A 208 18.69 14.41 11.24
CA TRP A 208 17.31 14.14 11.62
C TRP A 208 16.39 14.06 10.40
N ALA A 209 16.45 15.03 9.48
CA ALA A 209 15.65 15.03 8.26
C ALA A 209 15.98 13.82 7.37
N ARG A 210 17.25 13.45 7.25
CA ARG A 210 17.66 12.25 6.50
C ARG A 210 17.09 10.97 7.13
N ILE A 211 17.08 10.85 8.46
CA ILE A 211 16.48 9.70 9.15
C ILE A 211 14.96 9.68 8.91
N GLN A 212 14.27 10.81 9.10
CA GLN A 212 12.83 10.93 8.85
C GLN A 212 12.46 10.55 7.41
N PHE A 213 13.27 10.96 6.42
CA PHE A 213 13.04 10.62 5.02
C PHE A 213 12.99 9.11 4.79
N TYR A 214 13.97 8.37 5.32
CA TYR A 214 14.03 6.92 5.16
C TYR A 214 13.09 6.16 6.09
N LEU A 215 12.78 6.72 7.26
CA LEU A 215 11.76 6.20 8.15
C LEU A 215 10.37 6.27 7.48
N GLY A 216 10.07 7.35 6.75
CA GLY A 216 8.87 7.45 5.93
C GLY A 216 8.79 6.38 4.84
N GLU A 217 9.90 6.09 4.16
CA GLU A 217 9.96 4.98 3.18
C GLU A 217 9.73 3.62 3.85
N ALA A 218 10.33 3.40 5.02
CA ALA A 218 10.16 2.17 5.79
C ALA A 218 8.70 1.98 6.22
N TYR A 219 8.02 3.03 6.70
CA TYR A 219 6.60 2.97 7.03
C TYR A 219 5.71 2.72 5.81
N ARG A 220 5.96 3.40 4.67
CA ARG A 220 5.19 3.16 3.44
C ARG A 220 5.29 1.72 2.97
N ASN A 221 6.48 1.12 3.11
CA ASN A 221 6.74 -0.26 2.67
C ASN A 221 6.42 -1.31 3.75
N ARG A 222 6.01 -0.91 4.96
CA ARG A 222 5.76 -1.79 6.10
C ARG A 222 4.61 -2.74 5.82
N ILE A 223 4.89 -4.04 6.02
CA ILE A 223 3.95 -5.14 5.71
C ILE A 223 3.01 -5.40 6.88
N THR A 224 3.47 -5.23 8.12
CA THR A 224 2.66 -5.47 9.32
C THR A 224 1.92 -4.22 9.80
N GLY A 225 0.90 -4.42 10.63
CA GLY A 225 0.05 -3.36 11.17
C GLY A 225 -1.00 -2.88 10.17
N ASP A 226 -1.76 -1.88 10.59
CA ASP A 226 -2.78 -1.28 9.74
C ASP A 226 -2.13 -0.48 8.59
N LYS A 227 -2.59 -0.74 7.37
CA LYS A 227 -2.02 -0.12 6.16
C LYS A 227 -2.30 1.38 6.10
N ALA A 228 -3.46 1.83 6.57
CA ALA A 228 -3.81 3.24 6.57
C ALA A 228 -2.88 4.00 7.55
N ASP A 229 -2.72 3.49 8.76
CA ASP A 229 -1.82 4.05 9.78
C ASP A 229 -0.37 4.11 9.29
N ASN A 230 0.12 3.08 8.61
CA ASN A 230 1.46 3.04 8.05
C ASN A 230 1.67 4.16 7.01
N ILE A 231 0.68 4.43 6.15
CA ILE A 231 0.73 5.53 5.18
C ILE A 231 0.68 6.90 5.88
N GLU A 232 -0.15 7.09 6.91
CA GLU A 232 -0.19 8.36 7.65
C GLU A 232 1.14 8.64 8.39
N LYS A 233 1.77 7.61 8.95
CA LYS A 233 3.12 7.73 9.55
C LYS A 233 4.15 8.13 8.50
N ALA A 234 4.11 7.53 7.31
CA ALA A 234 5.00 7.91 6.22
C ALA A 234 4.81 9.37 5.78
N ILE A 235 3.56 9.80 5.62
CA ILE A 235 3.21 11.20 5.29
C ILE A 235 3.75 12.14 6.37
N THR A 236 3.54 11.82 7.64
CA THR A 236 4.02 12.62 8.77
C THR A 236 5.54 12.77 8.73
N CYS A 237 6.27 11.67 8.57
CA CYS A 237 7.74 11.70 8.44
C CYS A 237 8.20 12.63 7.31
N TRP A 238 7.61 12.55 6.11
CA TRP A 238 8.02 13.41 5.00
C TRP A 238 7.56 14.87 5.15
N GLN A 239 6.44 15.13 5.80
CA GLN A 239 6.05 16.51 6.15
C GLN A 239 7.05 17.14 7.13
N GLU A 240 7.55 16.36 8.08
CA GLU A 240 8.61 16.78 9.01
C GLU A 240 9.93 17.05 8.28
N VAL A 241 10.29 16.25 7.27
CA VAL A 241 11.47 16.50 6.41
C VAL A 241 11.41 17.86 5.72
N LEU A 242 10.23 18.29 5.28
CA LEU A 242 10.05 19.58 4.58
C LEU A 242 10.28 20.82 5.47
N LYS A 243 10.46 20.65 6.79
CA LYS A 243 10.90 21.73 7.69
C LYS A 243 12.39 22.06 7.53
N VAL A 244 13.17 21.11 7.01
CA VAL A 244 14.63 21.23 6.81
C VAL A 244 14.96 21.31 5.32
N TYR A 245 14.38 20.42 4.50
CA TYR A 245 14.55 20.46 3.06
C TYR A 245 13.49 21.38 2.46
N THR A 246 13.92 22.52 1.95
CA THR A 246 13.06 23.55 1.39
C THR A 246 13.30 23.71 -0.11
N PHE A 247 12.50 24.53 -0.78
CA PHE A 247 12.77 24.82 -2.18
C PHE A 247 14.10 25.59 -2.34
N GLU A 248 14.40 26.48 -1.39
CA GLU A 248 15.57 27.35 -1.38
C GLU A 248 16.86 26.63 -0.95
N THR A 249 16.74 25.63 -0.07
CA THR A 249 17.89 24.86 0.45
C THR A 249 17.61 23.37 0.35
N PHE A 250 18.57 22.58 -0.14
CA PHE A 250 18.35 21.17 -0.46
C PHE A 250 17.26 20.95 -1.52
N THR A 251 17.24 21.81 -2.54
CA THR A 251 16.19 21.86 -3.58
C THR A 251 15.90 20.49 -4.22
N ARG A 252 16.93 19.67 -4.44
CA ARG A 252 16.79 18.30 -4.95
C ARG A 252 16.10 17.38 -3.94
N ASP A 253 16.54 17.37 -2.68
CA ASP A 253 15.96 16.53 -1.62
C ASP A 253 14.53 16.96 -1.30
N TRP A 254 14.22 18.25 -1.36
CA TRP A 254 12.85 18.77 -1.30
C TRP A 254 11.99 18.18 -2.42
N ALA A 255 12.46 18.19 -3.67
CA ALA A 255 11.72 17.65 -4.80
C ALA A 255 11.49 16.12 -4.68
N LEU A 256 12.50 15.37 -4.22
CA LEU A 256 12.36 13.94 -3.95
C LEU A 256 11.37 13.66 -2.80
N THR A 257 11.36 14.51 -1.77
CA THR A 257 10.39 14.45 -0.68
C THR A 257 8.97 14.71 -1.17
N GLN A 258 8.76 15.70 -2.05
CA GLN A 258 7.46 15.96 -2.70
C GLN A 258 6.98 14.73 -3.49
N ASN A 259 7.86 14.08 -4.24
CA ASN A 259 7.52 12.84 -4.96
C ASN A 259 7.07 11.72 -4.01
N ASN A 260 7.76 11.51 -2.89
CA ASN A 260 7.39 10.48 -1.91
C ASN A 260 6.06 10.78 -1.21
N ILE A 261 5.81 12.05 -0.87
CA ILE A 261 4.50 12.49 -0.37
C ILE A 261 3.42 12.18 -1.41
N ALA A 262 3.65 12.50 -2.68
CA ALA A 262 2.67 12.22 -3.73
C ALA A 262 2.32 10.75 -3.84
N LEU A 263 3.31 9.86 -3.77
CA LEU A 263 3.10 8.41 -3.78
C LEU A 263 2.27 7.94 -2.58
N ALA A 264 2.54 8.48 -1.38
CA ALA A 264 1.70 8.16 -0.22
C ALA A 264 0.28 8.65 -0.39
N TYR A 265 0.06 9.86 -0.91
CA TYR A 265 -1.28 10.38 -1.17
C TYR A 265 -2.02 9.60 -2.27
N HIS A 266 -1.32 9.11 -3.30
CA HIS A 266 -1.90 8.23 -4.32
C HIS A 266 -2.46 6.93 -3.68
N HIS A 267 -1.77 6.38 -2.70
CA HIS A 267 -2.16 5.13 -2.02
C HIS A 267 -2.86 5.35 -0.67
N ARG A 268 -3.21 6.58 -0.33
CA ARG A 268 -3.81 6.93 0.97
C ARG A 268 -5.24 6.42 1.05
N ILE A 269 -5.51 5.65 2.11
CA ILE A 269 -6.80 5.00 2.35
C ILE A 269 -7.78 5.96 3.05
N THR A 270 -7.26 6.85 3.90
CA THR A 270 -8.07 7.80 4.65
C THR A 270 -8.34 9.09 3.86
N GLY A 271 -9.39 9.81 4.25
CA GLY A 271 -9.79 11.06 3.60
C GLY A 271 -10.49 10.85 2.26
N ASP A 272 -10.82 11.95 1.58
CA ASP A 272 -11.44 11.88 0.26
C ASP A 272 -10.42 11.46 -0.80
N LYS A 273 -10.73 10.37 -1.52
CA LYS A 273 -9.85 9.81 -2.56
C LYS A 273 -9.57 10.81 -3.68
N SER A 274 -10.56 11.64 -4.05
CA SER A 274 -10.42 12.63 -5.12
C SER A 274 -9.42 13.71 -4.73
N ASP A 275 -9.55 14.24 -3.52
CA ASP A 275 -8.65 15.26 -2.98
C ASP A 275 -7.23 14.72 -2.78
N ASN A 276 -7.10 13.48 -2.32
CA ASN A 276 -5.80 12.82 -2.19
C ASN A 276 -5.06 12.75 -3.55
N LEU A 277 -5.75 12.37 -4.63
CA LEU A 277 -5.16 12.29 -5.97
C LEU A 277 -4.78 13.68 -6.52
N GLU A 278 -5.59 14.72 -6.29
CA GLU A 278 -5.22 16.08 -6.70
C GLU A 278 -4.00 16.61 -5.93
N TYR A 279 -3.90 16.28 -4.65
CA TYR A 279 -2.73 16.63 -3.84
C TYR A 279 -1.48 15.91 -4.35
N ALA A 280 -1.59 14.63 -4.69
CA ALA A 280 -0.49 13.87 -5.31
C ALA A 280 -0.02 14.52 -6.62
N ILE A 281 -0.93 14.89 -7.53
CA ILE A 281 -0.59 15.61 -8.77
C ILE A 281 0.14 16.92 -8.47
N THR A 282 -0.32 17.67 -7.46
CA THR A 282 0.29 18.95 -7.06
C THR A 282 1.73 18.74 -6.58
N CYS A 283 1.98 17.75 -5.73
CA CYS A 283 3.31 17.41 -5.24
C CYS A 283 4.24 16.92 -6.36
N LEU A 284 3.75 16.09 -7.30
CA LEU A 284 4.57 15.64 -8.44
C LEU A 284 4.93 16.80 -9.38
N LYS A 285 3.99 17.72 -9.63
CA LYS A 285 4.26 18.94 -10.40
C LYS A 285 5.30 19.83 -9.73
N LYS A 286 5.25 19.97 -8.40
CA LYS A 286 6.29 20.66 -7.63
C LYS A 286 7.66 19.98 -7.82
N ALA A 287 7.72 18.65 -7.72
CA ALA A 287 8.95 17.91 -7.92
C ALA A 287 9.55 18.13 -9.33
N LEU A 288 8.71 18.16 -10.37
CA LEU A 288 9.14 18.44 -11.76
C LEU A 288 9.64 19.86 -12.02
N THR A 289 9.42 20.82 -11.11
CA THR A 289 10.02 22.17 -11.24
C THR A 289 11.53 22.15 -11.03
N VAL A 290 12.03 21.14 -10.30
CA VAL A 290 13.46 20.94 -9.99
C VAL A 290 14.01 19.79 -10.80
N ILE A 291 13.27 18.68 -10.85
CA ILE A 291 13.67 17.46 -11.56
C ILE A 291 13.22 17.58 -13.02
N THR A 292 14.06 18.19 -13.84
CA THR A 292 13.83 18.34 -15.28
C THR A 292 14.44 17.18 -16.07
N PHE A 293 13.96 16.98 -17.30
CA PHE A 293 14.51 15.97 -18.20
C PHE A 293 15.99 16.21 -18.48
N ASP A 294 16.39 17.46 -18.74
CA ASP A 294 17.77 17.80 -19.11
C ASP A 294 18.77 17.59 -17.96
N ALA A 295 18.36 17.87 -16.72
CA ALA A 295 19.23 17.74 -15.56
C ALA A 295 19.21 16.33 -14.96
N PHE A 296 18.04 15.66 -14.95
CA PHE A 296 17.83 14.42 -14.23
C PHE A 296 16.89 13.47 -15.00
N PRO A 297 17.26 12.99 -16.19
CA PRO A 297 16.34 12.26 -17.08
C PRO A 297 15.70 11.03 -16.43
N GLN A 298 16.46 10.29 -15.62
CA GLN A 298 15.97 9.09 -14.91
C GLN A 298 14.96 9.43 -13.79
N TYR A 299 15.26 10.43 -12.97
CA TYR A 299 14.35 10.87 -11.90
C TYR A 299 13.11 11.53 -12.49
N TRP A 300 13.27 12.31 -13.57
CA TRP A 300 12.16 12.88 -14.33
C TRP A 300 11.23 11.78 -14.83
N ALA A 301 11.78 10.74 -15.44
CA ALA A 301 11.02 9.60 -15.94
C ALA A 301 10.27 8.86 -14.80
N THR A 302 10.91 8.71 -13.64
CA THR A 302 10.27 8.13 -12.44
C THR A 302 9.07 8.97 -11.99
N ILE A 303 9.22 10.29 -11.89
CA ILE A 303 8.13 11.19 -11.48
C ILE A 303 7.01 11.21 -12.52
N GLN A 304 7.34 11.19 -13.82
CA GLN A 304 6.35 11.10 -14.90
C GLN A 304 5.55 9.79 -14.86
N SER A 305 6.20 8.67 -14.54
CA SER A 305 5.54 7.39 -14.32
C SER A 305 4.49 7.47 -13.20
N HIS A 306 4.84 8.11 -12.08
CA HIS A 306 3.90 8.33 -10.98
C HIS A 306 2.75 9.26 -11.39
N ILE A 307 3.03 10.34 -12.13
CA ILE A 307 1.99 11.24 -12.66
C ILE A 307 1.02 10.47 -13.56
N ALA A 308 1.53 9.59 -14.44
CA ALA A 308 0.69 8.80 -15.34
C ALA A 308 -0.23 7.85 -14.56
N GLY A 309 0.30 7.21 -13.50
CA GLY A 309 -0.49 6.38 -12.58
C GLY A 309 -1.57 7.17 -11.84
N VAL A 310 -1.24 8.36 -11.32
CA VAL A 310 -2.24 9.21 -10.64
C VAL A 310 -3.31 9.71 -11.61
N TYR A 311 -2.96 10.08 -12.84
CA TYR A 311 -3.94 10.47 -13.86
C TYR A 311 -4.84 9.31 -14.30
N LEU A 312 -4.34 8.07 -14.28
CA LEU A 312 -5.15 6.89 -14.57
C LEU A 312 -6.29 6.73 -13.57
N ASP A 313 -6.00 6.97 -12.29
CA ASP A 313 -6.95 6.84 -11.17
C ASP A 313 -7.75 8.12 -10.87
N ARG A 314 -7.38 9.24 -11.49
CA ARG A 314 -7.93 10.57 -11.21
C ARG A 314 -9.44 10.63 -11.46
N ILE A 315 -10.17 11.00 -10.41
CA ILE A 315 -11.64 11.07 -10.41
C ILE A 315 -12.14 12.41 -11.00
N LYS A 316 -11.45 13.52 -10.72
CA LYS A 316 -11.84 14.86 -11.21
C LYS A 316 -11.42 15.10 -12.67
N GLY A 317 -12.16 16.00 -13.32
CA GLY A 317 -11.94 16.43 -14.70
C GLY A 317 -12.49 15.47 -15.75
N ASP A 318 -12.16 15.70 -17.01
CA ASP A 318 -12.59 14.82 -18.10
C ASP A 318 -11.80 13.50 -18.08
N LYS A 319 -12.52 12.39 -17.85
CA LYS A 319 -11.92 11.05 -17.81
C LYS A 319 -11.23 10.70 -19.12
N ALA A 320 -11.74 11.12 -20.28
CA ALA A 320 -11.10 10.83 -21.56
C ALA A 320 -9.74 11.53 -21.65
N GLN A 321 -9.67 12.80 -21.28
CA GLN A 321 -8.42 13.55 -21.23
C GLN A 321 -7.43 13.00 -20.21
N ASN A 322 -7.89 12.55 -19.04
CA ASN A 322 -7.02 11.91 -18.04
C ASN A 322 -6.35 10.65 -18.62
N ILE A 323 -7.11 9.79 -19.32
CA ILE A 323 -6.55 8.60 -19.98
C ILE A 323 -5.55 8.97 -21.10
N GLU A 324 -5.85 9.97 -21.94
CA GLU A 324 -4.88 10.40 -22.98
C GLU A 324 -3.59 10.96 -22.36
N ARG A 325 -3.68 11.67 -21.21
CA ARG A 325 -2.49 12.12 -20.45
C ARG A 325 -1.68 10.94 -19.93
N THR A 326 -2.33 9.90 -19.39
CA THR A 326 -1.64 8.68 -18.97
C THR A 326 -0.93 8.00 -20.15
N ILE A 327 -1.61 7.84 -21.29
CA ILE A 327 -1.01 7.21 -22.48
C ILE A 327 0.22 7.99 -22.95
N SER A 328 0.09 9.31 -23.12
CA SER A 328 1.18 10.16 -23.56
C SER A 328 2.34 10.16 -22.56
N GLY A 329 2.06 10.29 -21.26
CA GLY A 329 3.08 10.24 -20.21
C GLY A 329 3.82 8.91 -20.17
N CYS A 330 3.10 7.79 -20.28
CA CYS A 330 3.73 6.46 -20.35
C CYS A 330 4.61 6.30 -21.58
N GLN A 331 4.13 6.72 -22.77
CA GLN A 331 4.89 6.59 -24.01
C GLN A 331 6.17 7.43 -24.00
N GLU A 332 6.13 8.66 -23.50
CA GLU A 332 7.34 9.49 -23.37
C GLU A 332 8.33 8.90 -22.35
N THR A 333 7.81 8.40 -21.23
CA THR A 333 8.65 7.80 -20.18
C THR A 333 9.31 6.49 -20.64
N LEU A 334 8.62 5.68 -21.46
CA LEU A 334 9.17 4.45 -22.07
C LEU A 334 10.32 4.71 -23.06
N LYS A 335 10.56 5.94 -23.51
CA LYS A 335 11.75 6.28 -24.31
C LYS A 335 13.03 6.34 -23.48
N VAL A 336 12.89 6.56 -22.17
CA VAL A 336 14.01 6.67 -21.21
C VAL A 336 14.14 5.39 -20.42
N ILE A 337 13.02 4.85 -19.94
CA ILE A 337 12.98 3.62 -19.16
C ILE A 337 12.87 2.44 -20.13
N THR A 338 13.98 1.72 -20.33
CA THR A 338 14.06 0.54 -21.18
C THR A 338 13.88 -0.75 -20.37
N VAL A 339 13.56 -1.85 -21.06
CA VAL A 339 13.37 -3.15 -20.41
C VAL A 339 14.71 -3.74 -19.95
N GLU A 340 15.79 -3.44 -20.66
CA GLU A 340 17.14 -3.91 -20.37
C GLU A 340 17.72 -3.27 -19.10
N GLU A 341 17.53 -1.95 -18.95
CA GLU A 341 18.11 -1.20 -17.84
C GLU A 341 17.21 -1.20 -16.60
N TYR A 342 15.88 -1.19 -16.81
CA TYR A 342 14.90 -0.98 -15.74
C TYR A 342 13.67 -1.92 -15.85
N PRO A 343 13.85 -3.25 -15.87
CA PRO A 343 12.78 -4.21 -16.19
C PRO A 343 11.53 -4.07 -15.31
N GLN A 344 11.72 -3.79 -14.01
CA GLN A 344 10.62 -3.60 -13.05
C GLN A 344 9.82 -2.32 -13.32
N GLN A 345 10.51 -1.18 -13.49
CA GLN A 345 9.84 0.11 -13.75
C GLN A 345 9.17 0.11 -15.12
N TRP A 346 9.84 -0.46 -16.12
CA TRP A 346 9.29 -0.66 -17.45
C TRP A 346 8.02 -1.51 -17.41
N GLY A 347 8.03 -2.62 -16.65
CA GLY A 347 6.85 -3.48 -16.47
C GLY A 347 5.66 -2.76 -15.84
N ASN A 348 5.90 -1.93 -14.82
CA ASN A 348 4.87 -1.10 -14.20
C ASN A 348 4.26 -0.11 -15.21
N LEU A 349 5.12 0.54 -15.99
CA LEU A 349 4.72 1.57 -16.94
C LEU A 349 3.94 0.98 -18.13
N GLN A 350 4.38 -0.17 -18.64
CA GLN A 350 3.63 -0.92 -19.65
C GLN A 350 2.29 -1.43 -19.13
N THR A 351 2.21 -1.83 -17.85
CA THR A 351 0.93 -2.21 -17.22
C THR A 351 -0.02 -1.00 -17.19
N ASN A 352 0.46 0.16 -16.77
CA ASN A 352 -0.33 1.40 -16.76
C ASN A 352 -0.76 1.81 -18.17
N LEU A 353 0.11 1.65 -19.17
CA LEU A 353 -0.22 1.90 -20.57
C LEU A 353 -1.31 0.94 -21.07
N GLY A 354 -1.21 -0.34 -20.72
CA GLY A 354 -2.23 -1.35 -21.01
C GLY A 354 -3.59 -1.00 -20.38
N ASN A 355 -3.60 -0.63 -19.09
CA ASN A 355 -4.80 -0.21 -18.37
C ASN A 355 -5.44 1.04 -19.00
N ALA A 356 -4.60 2.00 -19.41
CA ALA A 356 -5.04 3.20 -20.08
C ALA A 356 -5.67 2.88 -21.43
N TYR A 357 -5.06 2.01 -22.25
CA TYR A 357 -5.66 1.55 -23.51
C TYR A 357 -6.96 0.78 -23.29
N PHE A 358 -7.01 -0.13 -22.31
CA PHE A 358 -8.21 -0.88 -21.96
C PHE A 358 -9.38 0.04 -21.59
N SER A 359 -9.09 1.13 -20.87
CA SER A 359 -10.08 2.12 -20.42
C SER A 359 -10.32 3.27 -21.42
N ARG A 360 -9.63 3.29 -22.56
CA ARG A 360 -9.63 4.41 -23.50
C ARG A 360 -10.96 4.53 -24.24
N MET A 361 -11.63 5.67 -24.05
CA MET A 361 -12.92 5.96 -24.68
C MET A 361 -12.80 6.49 -26.11
N ARG A 362 -11.64 7.04 -26.49
CA ARG A 362 -11.39 7.60 -27.82
C ARG A 362 -10.85 6.53 -28.79
N GLY A 363 -11.13 6.71 -30.07
CA GLY A 363 -10.66 5.82 -31.14
C GLY A 363 -11.47 4.52 -31.23
N ASN A 364 -10.91 3.54 -31.95
CA ASN A 364 -11.58 2.26 -32.15
C ASN A 364 -11.42 1.36 -30.92
N LYS A 365 -12.53 0.95 -30.30
CA LYS A 365 -12.52 0.08 -29.11
C LYS A 365 -11.78 -1.24 -29.33
N ALA A 366 -11.95 -1.89 -30.48
CA ALA A 366 -11.28 -3.15 -30.76
C ALA A 366 -9.76 -2.97 -30.84
N GLU A 367 -9.29 -1.90 -31.48
CA GLU A 367 -7.86 -1.58 -31.55
C GLU A 367 -7.28 -1.24 -30.18
N ASN A 368 -8.00 -0.47 -29.36
CA ASN A 368 -7.59 -0.15 -28.00
C ASN A 368 -7.39 -1.43 -27.15
N ILE A 369 -8.32 -2.40 -27.25
CA ILE A 369 -8.16 -3.69 -26.56
C ILE A 369 -6.96 -4.49 -27.08
N GLU A 370 -6.69 -4.52 -28.39
CA GLU A 370 -5.48 -5.18 -28.90
C GLU A 370 -4.20 -4.53 -28.38
N ARG A 371 -4.16 -3.19 -28.27
CA ARG A 371 -3.02 -2.48 -27.68
C ARG A 371 -2.84 -2.81 -26.19
N ALA A 372 -3.94 -2.91 -25.44
CA ALA A 372 -3.90 -3.34 -24.05
C ALA A 372 -3.34 -4.77 -23.90
N ILE A 373 -3.84 -5.70 -24.70
CA ILE A 373 -3.37 -7.10 -24.74
C ILE A 373 -1.87 -7.15 -25.05
N ALA A 374 -1.41 -6.41 -26.07
CA ALA A 374 0.00 -6.34 -26.44
C ALA A 374 0.86 -5.84 -25.26
N SER A 375 0.47 -4.74 -24.60
CA SER A 375 1.18 -4.22 -23.43
C SER A 375 1.27 -5.24 -22.30
N TYR A 376 0.18 -5.95 -21.95
CA TYR A 376 0.23 -6.95 -20.88
C TYR A 376 1.07 -8.18 -21.25
N GLN A 377 1.02 -8.64 -22.51
CA GLN A 377 1.84 -9.74 -22.98
C GLN A 377 3.33 -9.43 -22.92
N GLU A 378 3.74 -8.20 -23.28
CA GLU A 378 5.12 -7.75 -23.18
C GLU A 378 5.60 -7.73 -21.72
N VAL A 379 4.77 -7.29 -20.78
CA VAL A 379 5.07 -7.31 -19.34
C VAL A 379 5.29 -8.73 -18.81
N LEU A 380 4.49 -9.70 -19.27
CA LEU A 380 4.61 -11.10 -18.86
C LEU A 380 5.87 -11.81 -19.38
N LYS A 381 6.65 -11.18 -20.27
CA LYS A 381 7.98 -11.68 -20.66
C LYS A 381 9.04 -11.42 -19.58
N VAL A 382 8.84 -10.39 -18.75
CA VAL A 382 9.78 -9.98 -17.69
C VAL A 382 9.25 -10.26 -16.28
N ARG A 383 7.93 -10.36 -16.12
CA ARG A 383 7.31 -10.78 -14.87
C ARG A 383 7.06 -12.28 -14.89
N SER A 384 7.49 -12.97 -13.84
CA SER A 384 7.24 -14.40 -13.66
C SER A 384 6.62 -14.70 -12.29
N PHE A 385 6.03 -15.90 -12.18
CA PHE A 385 5.49 -16.41 -10.92
C PHE A 385 6.56 -16.50 -9.83
N GLU A 386 7.79 -16.85 -10.19
CA GLU A 386 8.90 -17.06 -9.26
C GLU A 386 9.50 -15.73 -8.78
N ALA A 387 9.64 -14.75 -9.68
CA ALA A 387 10.32 -13.50 -9.37
C ALA A 387 9.41 -12.45 -8.72
N CYS A 388 8.17 -12.33 -9.20
CA CYS A 388 7.23 -11.31 -8.77
C CYS A 388 5.77 -11.84 -8.86
N PRO A 389 5.39 -12.81 -8.00
CA PRO A 389 4.13 -13.54 -8.13
C PRO A 389 2.89 -12.64 -8.15
N GLN A 390 2.84 -11.62 -7.28
CA GLN A 390 1.70 -10.68 -7.20
C GLN A 390 1.55 -9.84 -8.48
N ASP A 391 2.64 -9.22 -8.93
CA ASP A 391 2.60 -8.39 -10.16
C ASP A 391 2.30 -9.23 -11.39
N TRP A 392 2.83 -10.46 -11.45
CA TRP A 392 2.52 -11.43 -12.50
C TRP A 392 1.03 -11.80 -12.50
N ALA A 393 0.47 -12.16 -11.35
CA ALA A 393 -0.95 -12.51 -11.21
C ALA A 393 -1.88 -11.32 -11.50
N GLY A 394 -1.52 -10.10 -11.09
CA GLY A 394 -2.28 -8.88 -11.43
C GLY A 394 -2.25 -8.58 -12.92
N THR A 395 -1.12 -8.80 -13.59
CA THR A 395 -1.01 -8.66 -15.05
C THR A 395 -1.87 -9.69 -15.79
N LEU A 396 -1.92 -10.93 -15.28
CA LEU A 396 -2.77 -11.98 -15.82
C LEU A 396 -4.26 -11.67 -15.64
N ASP A 397 -4.68 -11.12 -14.51
CA ASP A 397 -6.07 -10.69 -14.32
C ASP A 397 -6.46 -9.60 -15.33
N ASN A 398 -5.61 -8.59 -15.52
CA ASN A 398 -5.82 -7.54 -16.52
C ASN A 398 -5.87 -8.10 -17.95
N LEU A 399 -4.96 -9.02 -18.29
CA LEU A 399 -4.96 -9.69 -19.58
C LEU A 399 -6.21 -10.56 -19.78
N GLY A 400 -6.67 -11.25 -18.73
CA GLY A 400 -7.91 -12.02 -18.74
C GLY A 400 -9.12 -11.13 -19.04
N ASN A 401 -9.21 -9.98 -18.39
CA ASN A 401 -10.26 -8.98 -18.64
C ASN A 401 -10.22 -8.45 -20.08
N ALA A 402 -9.01 -8.20 -20.60
CA ALA A 402 -8.81 -7.78 -21.98
C ALA A 402 -9.26 -8.85 -22.99
N TYR A 403 -8.95 -10.13 -22.75
CA TYR A 403 -9.45 -11.22 -23.59
C TYR A 403 -10.96 -11.40 -23.48
N PHE A 404 -11.53 -11.30 -22.28
CA PHE A 404 -12.98 -11.42 -22.07
C PHE A 404 -13.77 -10.37 -22.87
N LEU A 405 -13.24 -9.14 -22.97
CA LEU A 405 -13.85 -8.04 -23.74
C LEU A 405 -13.34 -7.92 -25.18
N ARG A 406 -12.48 -8.83 -25.64
CA ARG A 406 -11.86 -8.76 -26.96
C ARG A 406 -12.88 -8.96 -28.07
N ILE A 407 -12.92 -7.98 -28.98
CA ILE A 407 -13.87 -7.93 -30.10
C ILE A 407 -13.36 -8.71 -31.33
N ARG A 408 -12.03 -8.76 -31.53
CA ARG A 408 -11.40 -9.45 -32.67
C ARG A 408 -11.14 -10.92 -32.35
N GLY A 409 -11.06 -11.73 -33.41
CA GLY A 409 -10.80 -13.17 -33.32
C GLY A 409 -12.05 -13.97 -32.96
N ASP A 410 -11.84 -15.26 -32.68
CA ASP A 410 -12.93 -16.15 -32.27
C ASP A 410 -13.34 -15.88 -30.82
N LYS A 411 -14.64 -15.66 -30.60
CA LYS A 411 -15.19 -15.33 -29.27
C LYS A 411 -14.99 -16.49 -28.29
N SER A 412 -15.11 -17.73 -28.75
CA SER A 412 -14.94 -18.89 -27.87
C SER A 412 -13.49 -18.99 -27.40
N GLU A 413 -12.53 -18.85 -28.30
CA GLU A 413 -11.10 -18.86 -27.99
C GLU A 413 -10.72 -17.72 -27.04
N ASN A 414 -11.29 -16.53 -27.23
CA ASN A 414 -11.06 -15.38 -26.33
C ASN A 414 -11.54 -15.66 -24.90
N ILE A 415 -12.72 -16.27 -24.73
CA ILE A 415 -13.23 -16.64 -23.39
C ILE A 415 -12.35 -17.71 -22.73
N GLU A 416 -11.90 -18.72 -23.48
CA GLU A 416 -10.98 -19.74 -22.94
C GLU A 416 -9.63 -19.14 -22.51
N ARG A 417 -9.09 -18.21 -23.30
CA ARG A 417 -7.88 -17.46 -22.91
C ARG A 417 -8.10 -16.65 -21.63
N ALA A 418 -9.26 -16.00 -21.48
CA ALA A 418 -9.60 -15.25 -20.27
C ALA A 418 -9.63 -16.17 -19.04
N ILE A 419 -10.36 -17.30 -19.12
CA ILE A 419 -10.43 -18.30 -18.04
C ILE A 419 -9.03 -18.80 -17.67
N ALA A 420 -8.19 -19.12 -18.67
CA ALA A 420 -6.83 -19.58 -18.43
C ALA A 420 -5.98 -18.53 -17.70
N CYS A 421 -6.11 -17.24 -18.04
CA CYS A 421 -5.40 -16.16 -17.35
C CYS A 421 -5.84 -16.04 -15.88
N TYR A 422 -7.15 -16.02 -15.62
CA TYR A 422 -7.68 -15.93 -14.27
C TYR A 422 -7.29 -17.13 -13.40
N GLN A 423 -7.34 -18.34 -13.96
CA GLN A 423 -6.90 -19.55 -13.25
C GLN A 423 -5.42 -19.51 -12.89
N GLN A 424 -4.57 -18.92 -13.74
CA GLN A 424 -3.18 -18.69 -13.40
C GLN A 424 -3.02 -17.64 -12.29
N ALA A 425 -3.78 -16.55 -12.31
CA ALA A 425 -3.77 -15.54 -11.26
C ALA A 425 -4.16 -16.12 -9.88
N LEU A 426 -5.11 -17.06 -9.84
CA LEU A 426 -5.53 -17.77 -8.61
C LEU A 426 -4.44 -18.67 -8.00
N LYS A 427 -3.34 -18.97 -8.71
CA LYS A 427 -2.19 -19.66 -8.11
C LYS A 427 -1.47 -18.80 -7.08
N VAL A 428 -1.61 -17.48 -7.17
CA VAL A 428 -1.01 -16.50 -6.25
C VAL A 428 -2.08 -15.93 -5.34
N TYR A 429 -3.17 -15.43 -5.92
CA TYR A 429 -4.27 -14.86 -5.17
C TYR A 429 -5.17 -15.97 -4.65
N THR A 430 -4.80 -16.56 -3.51
CA THR A 430 -5.60 -17.54 -2.77
C THR A 430 -6.52 -16.85 -1.78
N PHE A 431 -7.58 -17.54 -1.33
CA PHE A 431 -8.48 -17.00 -0.31
C PHE A 431 -7.74 -16.68 1.00
N ASP A 432 -6.82 -17.55 1.43
CA ASP A 432 -6.12 -17.39 2.70
C ASP A 432 -5.13 -16.21 2.71
N ALA A 433 -4.46 -15.95 1.58
CA ALA A 433 -3.43 -14.91 1.49
C ALA A 433 -3.98 -13.57 0.98
N PHE A 434 -4.91 -13.61 0.03
CA PHE A 434 -5.41 -12.44 -0.68
C PHE A 434 -6.92 -12.54 -0.90
N PRO A 435 -7.73 -12.58 0.18
CA PRO A 435 -9.15 -12.87 0.07
C PRO A 435 -9.84 -11.94 -0.94
N GLN A 436 -9.63 -10.61 -0.84
CA GLN A 436 -10.29 -9.63 -1.71
C GLN A 436 -9.96 -9.79 -3.20
N TYR A 437 -8.71 -10.13 -3.52
CA TYR A 437 -8.31 -10.38 -4.91
C TYR A 437 -8.84 -11.72 -5.41
N TRP A 438 -8.81 -12.75 -4.55
CA TRP A 438 -9.35 -14.06 -4.87
C TRP A 438 -10.86 -13.97 -5.18
N THR A 439 -11.66 -13.26 -4.38
CA THR A 439 -13.11 -13.12 -4.66
C THR A 439 -13.39 -12.34 -5.94
N THR A 440 -12.61 -11.30 -6.22
CA THR A 440 -12.70 -10.53 -7.47
C THR A 440 -12.43 -11.43 -8.68
N ILE A 441 -11.35 -12.22 -8.64
CA ILE A 441 -11.00 -13.13 -9.73
C ILE A 441 -12.02 -14.26 -9.86
N GLN A 442 -12.58 -14.76 -8.76
CA GLN A 442 -13.70 -15.72 -8.80
C GLN A 442 -14.91 -15.11 -9.52
N ALA A 443 -15.24 -13.84 -9.30
CA ALA A 443 -16.30 -13.17 -10.05
C ALA A 443 -15.98 -13.07 -11.55
N HIS A 444 -14.73 -12.77 -11.92
CA HIS A 444 -14.30 -12.75 -13.32
C HIS A 444 -14.43 -14.12 -13.99
N ILE A 445 -14.00 -15.20 -13.32
CA ILE A 445 -14.14 -16.58 -13.80
C ILE A 445 -15.63 -16.96 -13.92
N GLY A 446 -16.46 -16.58 -12.95
CA GLY A 446 -17.90 -16.83 -12.98
C GLY A 446 -18.56 -16.18 -14.20
N ALA A 447 -18.23 -14.90 -14.47
CA ALA A 447 -18.70 -14.19 -15.65
C ALA A 447 -18.20 -14.82 -16.96
N ALA A 448 -16.95 -15.31 -16.99
CA ALA A 448 -16.39 -16.01 -18.13
C ALA A 448 -17.10 -17.34 -18.41
N TYR A 449 -17.38 -18.15 -17.40
CA TYR A 449 -18.15 -19.40 -17.55
C TYR A 449 -19.58 -19.13 -17.99
N LEU A 450 -20.22 -18.06 -17.52
CA LEU A 450 -21.56 -17.65 -17.98
C LEU A 450 -21.59 -17.34 -19.48
N ASN A 451 -20.49 -16.79 -20.02
CA ASN A 451 -20.34 -16.41 -21.43
C ASN A 451 -19.63 -17.47 -22.28
N ARG A 452 -19.26 -18.61 -21.69
CA ARG A 452 -18.51 -19.68 -22.36
C ARG A 452 -19.39 -20.41 -23.37
N ILE A 453 -18.92 -20.47 -24.61
CA ILE A 453 -19.65 -21.04 -25.76
C ILE A 453 -19.41 -22.55 -25.88
N THR A 454 -18.22 -23.01 -25.50
CA THR A 454 -17.78 -24.40 -25.49
C THR A 454 -18.29 -25.18 -24.28
N GLY A 455 -18.47 -26.50 -24.46
CA GLY A 455 -18.90 -27.41 -23.40
C GLY A 455 -20.40 -27.39 -23.13
N GLU A 456 -20.85 -28.17 -22.14
CA GLU A 456 -22.26 -28.26 -21.79
C GLU A 456 -22.73 -27.04 -20.99
N LYS A 457 -23.83 -26.41 -21.43
CA LYS A 457 -24.39 -25.21 -20.80
C LYS A 457 -24.70 -25.41 -19.31
N ALA A 458 -25.23 -26.57 -18.93
CA ALA A 458 -25.54 -26.88 -17.53
C ALA A 458 -24.27 -26.92 -16.67
N GLN A 459 -23.19 -27.50 -17.19
CA GLN A 459 -21.90 -27.55 -16.49
C GLN A 459 -21.26 -26.16 -16.38
N ASN A 460 -21.31 -25.35 -17.44
CA ASN A 460 -20.82 -23.97 -17.41
C ASN A 460 -21.58 -23.13 -16.37
N LEU A 461 -22.91 -23.25 -16.30
CA LEU A 461 -23.73 -22.58 -15.28
C LEU A 461 -23.37 -23.03 -13.86
N LYS A 462 -23.17 -24.34 -13.66
CA LYS A 462 -22.75 -24.89 -12.36
C LYS A 462 -21.40 -24.32 -11.91
N GLN A 463 -20.43 -24.21 -12.83
CA GLN A 463 -19.13 -23.58 -12.54
C GLN A 463 -19.28 -22.09 -12.23
N ALA A 464 -20.09 -21.36 -13.01
CA ALA A 464 -20.35 -19.94 -12.78
C ALA A 464 -20.95 -19.69 -11.39
N ILE A 465 -21.98 -20.47 -11.00
CA ILE A 465 -22.61 -20.38 -9.68
C ILE A 465 -21.59 -20.63 -8.57
N ALA A 466 -20.76 -21.68 -8.68
CA ALA A 466 -19.73 -21.97 -7.68
C ALA A 466 -18.73 -20.82 -7.53
N CYS A 467 -18.33 -20.20 -8.64
CA CYS A 467 -17.42 -19.06 -8.62
C CYS A 467 -18.08 -17.81 -8.00
N PHE A 468 -19.35 -17.53 -8.29
CA PHE A 468 -20.06 -16.42 -7.65
C PHE A 468 -20.31 -16.66 -6.16
N GLN A 469 -20.61 -17.89 -5.74
CA GLN A 469 -20.68 -18.26 -4.32
C GLN A 469 -19.35 -18.03 -3.61
N ASN A 470 -18.24 -18.36 -4.27
CA ASN A 470 -16.90 -18.04 -3.79
C ASN A 470 -16.66 -16.53 -3.69
N ALA A 471 -17.05 -15.75 -4.70
CA ALA A 471 -16.91 -14.29 -4.69
C ALA A 471 -17.65 -13.62 -3.52
N LEU A 472 -18.79 -14.19 -3.10
CA LEU A 472 -19.60 -13.71 -1.98
C LEU A 472 -19.06 -14.12 -0.59
N LYS A 473 -17.98 -14.92 -0.51
CA LYS A 473 -17.47 -15.42 0.78
C LYS A 473 -16.97 -14.32 1.72
N ILE A 474 -16.44 -13.21 1.23
CA ILE A 474 -15.95 -12.13 2.11
C ILE A 474 -17.10 -11.30 2.63
N ASP A 475 -18.09 -10.99 1.79
CA ASP A 475 -19.29 -10.30 2.25
C ASP A 475 -20.03 -11.12 3.31
N THR A 476 -19.95 -12.45 3.25
CA THR A 476 -20.49 -13.33 4.30
C THR A 476 -19.56 -13.50 5.50
N VAL A 477 -18.23 -13.53 5.35
CA VAL A 477 -17.26 -13.63 6.47
C VAL A 477 -17.13 -12.33 7.25
N ASP A 478 -17.18 -11.16 6.59
CA ASP A 478 -17.23 -9.87 7.27
C ASP A 478 -18.59 -9.69 7.96
N ALA A 479 -19.69 -10.11 7.33
CA ALA A 479 -20.98 -10.18 8.00
C ALA A 479 -21.02 -11.22 9.15
N PHE A 480 -20.21 -12.28 9.10
CA PHE A 480 -20.12 -13.34 10.12
C PHE A 480 -19.21 -12.94 11.30
N THR A 481 -18.07 -12.31 11.04
CA THR A 481 -17.15 -11.79 12.07
C THR A 481 -17.72 -10.56 12.79
N LEU A 482 -18.46 -9.69 12.08
CA LEU A 482 -19.29 -8.65 12.71
C LEU A 482 -20.45 -9.26 13.50
N ASN A 483 -20.94 -10.46 13.12
CA ASN A 483 -22.02 -11.17 13.81
C ASN A 483 -21.56 -12.05 14.97
N GLU A 484 -20.34 -12.58 15.05
CA GLU A 484 -19.98 -13.51 16.14
C GLU A 484 -19.99 -12.83 17.51
N GLY A 485 -19.42 -11.63 17.61
CA GLY A 485 -19.47 -10.83 18.85
C GLY A 485 -20.90 -10.43 19.22
N ARG A 486 -21.74 -10.10 18.21
CA ARG A 486 -23.13 -9.69 18.40
C ARG A 486 -24.04 -10.88 18.75
N LEU A 487 -23.88 -12.04 18.08
CA LEU A 487 -24.54 -13.31 18.37
C LEU A 487 -24.20 -13.84 19.76
N GLN A 488 -22.94 -13.70 20.19
CA GLN A 488 -22.55 -14.09 21.54
C GLN A 488 -23.19 -13.17 22.59
N ALA A 489 -23.29 -11.86 22.30
CA ALA A 489 -24.01 -10.92 23.16
C ALA A 489 -25.53 -11.22 23.18
N TYR A 490 -26.14 -11.54 22.04
CA TYR A 490 -27.53 -11.98 21.94
C TYR A 490 -27.77 -13.24 22.77
N ARG A 491 -26.93 -14.28 22.63
CA ARG A 491 -27.07 -15.52 23.40
C ARG A 491 -26.98 -15.28 24.91
N LYS A 492 -26.02 -14.45 25.36
CA LYS A 492 -25.91 -14.06 26.78
C LYS A 492 -27.16 -13.34 27.28
N LEU A 493 -27.71 -12.43 26.48
CA LEU A 493 -28.93 -11.71 26.82
C LEU A 493 -30.14 -12.67 26.87
N ILE A 494 -30.28 -13.57 25.90
CA ILE A 494 -31.35 -14.59 25.87
C ILE A 494 -31.23 -15.50 27.10
N GLU A 495 -30.04 -15.96 27.47
CA GLU A 495 -29.81 -16.73 28.70
C GLU A 495 -30.19 -15.95 29.96
N GLN A 496 -29.91 -14.64 30.00
CA GLN A 496 -30.29 -13.79 31.11
C GLN A 496 -31.81 -13.61 31.21
N LEU A 497 -32.50 -13.48 30.07
CA LEU A 497 -33.96 -13.41 29.99
C LEU A 497 -34.62 -14.71 30.45
N LEU A 498 -34.11 -15.86 29.99
CA LEU A 498 -34.59 -17.20 30.37
C LEU A 498 -34.41 -17.53 31.88
N ARG A 499 -33.63 -16.73 32.62
CA ARG A 499 -33.46 -16.85 34.07
C ARG A 499 -34.42 -15.97 34.87
N GLN A 500 -35.08 -14.99 34.24
CA GLN A 500 -36.04 -14.12 34.93
C GLN A 500 -37.39 -14.83 35.10
N SER A 501 -38.10 -14.50 36.19
CA SER A 501 -39.39 -15.12 36.52
C SER A 501 -40.56 -14.12 36.55
N LYS A 502 -40.30 -12.82 36.36
CA LYS A 502 -41.30 -11.74 36.45
C LYS A 502 -41.15 -10.75 35.29
N ASP A 503 -42.29 -10.30 34.74
CA ASP A 503 -42.35 -9.41 33.57
C ASP A 503 -41.65 -8.05 33.78
N GLU A 504 -41.70 -7.52 35.01
CA GLU A 504 -41.07 -6.23 35.35
C GLU A 504 -39.53 -6.29 35.32
N GLU A 505 -38.95 -7.48 35.55
CA GLU A 505 -37.50 -7.73 35.45
C GLU A 505 -37.07 -7.89 33.98
N VAL A 506 -37.92 -8.47 33.13
CA VAL A 506 -37.68 -8.63 31.68
C VAL A 506 -37.53 -7.27 31.00
N PHE A 507 -38.43 -6.32 31.29
CA PHE A 507 -38.37 -4.97 30.71
C PHE A 507 -37.09 -4.23 31.12
N ASN A 508 -36.70 -4.32 32.40
CA ASN A 508 -35.47 -3.70 32.91
C ASN A 508 -34.21 -4.30 32.29
N VAL A 509 -34.17 -5.61 32.07
CA VAL A 509 -33.08 -6.29 31.36
C VAL A 509 -33.00 -5.82 29.91
N LEU A 510 -34.11 -5.82 29.17
CA LEU A 510 -34.14 -5.38 27.77
C LEU A 510 -33.71 -3.91 27.63
N ASN A 511 -34.13 -3.03 28.55
CA ASN A 511 -33.76 -1.61 28.52
C ASN A 511 -32.27 -1.38 28.86
N SER A 512 -31.66 -2.25 29.69
CA SER A 512 -30.23 -2.19 30.02
C SER A 512 -29.33 -2.62 28.84
N TYR A 513 -29.90 -3.33 27.85
CA TYR A 513 -29.22 -3.77 26.64
C TYR A 513 -29.87 -3.19 25.37
N ARG A 514 -30.41 -1.97 25.44
CA ARG A 514 -31.16 -1.34 24.33
C ARG A 514 -30.43 -1.40 22.97
N ASP A 515 -29.11 -1.24 22.97
CA ASP A 515 -28.29 -1.26 21.75
C ASP A 515 -28.19 -2.64 21.07
N LEU A 516 -28.55 -3.71 21.79
CA LEU A 516 -28.63 -5.09 21.29
C LEU A 516 -30.06 -5.51 20.91
N VAL A 517 -31.09 -4.74 21.26
CA VAL A 517 -32.49 -5.09 20.99
C VAL A 517 -32.86 -4.62 19.57
N ASP A 518 -32.41 -5.38 18.57
CA ASP A 518 -32.64 -5.14 17.15
C ASP A 518 -33.27 -6.36 16.45
N GLY A 519 -33.47 -6.29 15.12
CA GLY A 519 -34.03 -7.40 14.35
C GLY A 519 -33.19 -8.69 14.37
N GLY A 520 -31.87 -8.58 14.56
CA GLY A 520 -30.98 -9.74 14.69
C GLY A 520 -31.17 -10.47 16.01
N PHE A 521 -31.40 -9.73 17.09
CA PHE A 521 -31.74 -10.29 18.41
C PHE A 521 -33.09 -11.01 18.40
N GLN A 522 -34.11 -10.41 17.77
CA GLN A 522 -35.44 -11.02 17.61
C GLN A 522 -35.38 -12.35 16.86
N GLN A 523 -34.65 -12.40 15.74
CA GLN A 523 -34.49 -13.63 14.96
C GLN A 523 -33.74 -14.71 15.75
N THR A 524 -32.72 -14.32 16.52
CA THR A 524 -31.97 -15.24 17.38
C THR A 524 -32.86 -15.81 18.49
N MET A 525 -33.74 -14.99 19.08
CA MET A 525 -34.73 -15.45 20.07
C MET A 525 -35.70 -16.47 19.49
N LEU A 526 -36.19 -16.29 18.26
CA LEU A 526 -37.05 -17.26 17.58
C LEU A 526 -36.33 -18.59 17.33
N VAL A 527 -35.07 -18.54 16.90
CA VAL A 527 -34.26 -19.75 16.70
C VAL A 527 -34.03 -20.50 18.01
N VAL A 528 -33.71 -19.80 19.10
CA VAL A 528 -33.53 -20.43 20.42
C VAL A 528 -34.87 -20.96 20.97
N ALA A 529 -35.98 -20.24 20.75
CA ALA A 529 -37.30 -20.71 21.12
C ALA A 529 -37.67 -22.02 20.41
N GLU A 530 -37.33 -22.15 19.13
CA GLU A 530 -37.56 -23.37 18.35
C GLU A 530 -36.68 -24.53 18.82
N ASP A 531 -35.40 -24.27 19.11
CA ASP A 531 -34.49 -25.28 19.66
C ASP A 531 -34.96 -25.79 21.04
N LEU A 532 -35.41 -24.87 21.91
CA LEU A 532 -36.02 -25.22 23.19
C LEU A 532 -37.30 -26.05 23.02
N ARG A 533 -38.11 -25.75 22.00
CA ARG A 533 -39.33 -26.52 21.68
C ARG A 533 -38.97 -27.94 21.24
N ILE A 534 -37.98 -28.10 20.37
CA ILE A 534 -37.46 -29.41 19.91
C ILE A 534 -36.90 -30.20 21.10
N GLN A 535 -36.25 -29.54 22.05
CA GLN A 535 -35.73 -30.14 23.28
C GLN A 535 -36.80 -30.40 24.36
N GLY A 536 -38.07 -30.10 24.08
CA GLY A 536 -39.21 -30.34 24.98
C GLY A 536 -39.43 -29.27 26.06
N ASN A 537 -38.72 -28.14 26.00
CA ASN A 537 -38.86 -27.03 26.94
C ASN A 537 -39.85 -25.97 26.42
N VAL A 538 -41.11 -26.38 26.36
CA VAL A 538 -42.20 -25.64 25.70
C VAL A 538 -42.51 -24.31 26.40
N ASP A 539 -42.46 -24.26 27.73
CA ASP A 539 -42.76 -23.03 28.50
C ASP A 539 -41.74 -21.91 28.21
N LYS A 540 -40.45 -22.24 28.13
CA LYS A 540 -39.39 -21.28 27.80
C LYS A 540 -39.45 -20.84 26.34
N SER A 541 -39.87 -21.74 25.45
CA SER A 541 -40.12 -21.43 24.03
C SER A 541 -41.24 -20.38 23.88
N TYR A 542 -42.37 -20.58 24.55
CA TYR A 542 -43.47 -19.61 24.57
C TYR A 542 -43.07 -18.29 25.22
N PHE A 543 -42.32 -18.33 26.32
CA PHE A 543 -41.81 -17.13 26.98
C PHE A 543 -40.96 -16.26 26.03
N LEU A 544 -40.00 -16.85 25.32
CA LEU A 544 -39.19 -16.10 24.35
C LEU A 544 -40.03 -15.58 23.18
N THR A 545 -40.98 -16.37 22.68
CA THR A 545 -41.87 -15.97 21.58
C THR A 545 -42.74 -14.78 21.97
N ASN A 546 -43.31 -14.77 23.20
CA ASN A 546 -44.07 -13.64 23.72
C ASN A 546 -43.22 -12.36 23.84
N ILE A 547 -41.94 -12.48 24.24
CA ILE A 547 -41.04 -11.32 24.27
C ILE A 547 -40.76 -10.81 22.86
N VAL A 548 -40.56 -11.69 21.86
CA VAL A 548 -40.44 -11.28 20.44
C VAL A 548 -41.69 -10.50 20.03
N GLU A 549 -42.89 -11.02 20.33
CA GLU A 549 -44.16 -10.38 20.00
C GLU A 549 -44.32 -9.00 20.64
N GLN A 550 -43.90 -8.85 21.90
CA GLN A 550 -43.90 -7.56 22.60
C GLN A 550 -42.88 -6.57 22.03
N LEU A 551 -41.67 -7.04 21.70
CA LEU A 551 -40.63 -6.24 21.04
C LEU A 551 -41.01 -5.83 19.62
N MET A 552 -41.90 -6.58 18.98
CA MET A 552 -42.49 -6.24 17.69
C MET A 552 -43.64 -5.22 17.77
N GLY A 553 -44.07 -4.81 18.98
CA GLY A 553 -44.92 -3.63 19.18
C GLY A 553 -46.14 -3.53 18.23
N VAL A 554 -47.06 -4.50 18.28
CA VAL A 554 -48.52 -4.32 18.06
C VAL A 554 -48.93 -3.55 16.78
N HIS A 555 -48.94 -4.26 15.64
CA HIS A 555 -49.98 -4.38 14.58
C HIS A 555 -49.32 -4.60 13.19
N GLN A 556 -49.17 -5.86 12.76
CA GLN A 556 -49.25 -6.14 11.32
C GLN A 556 -50.71 -5.93 10.90
N LYS A 557 -51.08 -4.69 10.58
CA LYS A 557 -52.29 -4.47 9.79
C LYS A 557 -51.97 -4.84 8.34
N THR A 558 -52.40 -6.02 7.96
CA THR A 558 -52.54 -6.35 6.54
C THR A 558 -53.76 -5.61 6.01
N TYR A 559 -53.55 -4.60 5.17
CA TYR A 559 -54.64 -3.92 4.47
C TYR A 559 -55.11 -4.78 3.30
N ASP A 560 -56.38 -5.22 3.33
CA ASP A 560 -57.01 -5.89 2.20
C ASP A 560 -57.34 -4.90 1.05
N ASP A 561 -57.57 -3.61 1.38
CA ASP A 561 -57.77 -2.53 0.41
C ASP A 561 -56.54 -1.61 0.33
N PRO A 562 -55.94 -1.40 -0.86
CA PRO A 562 -54.87 -0.43 -1.06
C PRO A 562 -55.20 1.02 -0.63
N ILE A 563 -56.48 1.40 -0.59
CA ILE A 563 -56.91 2.73 -0.12
C ILE A 563 -56.67 2.90 1.38
N ASP A 564 -56.87 1.86 2.19
CA ASP A 564 -56.65 1.94 3.64
C ASP A 564 -55.16 2.08 3.96
N PHE A 565 -54.33 1.35 3.20
CA PHE A 565 -52.88 1.52 3.24
C PHE A 565 -52.45 2.94 2.87
N LEU A 566 -53.03 3.50 1.80
CA LEU A 566 -52.74 4.85 1.36
C LEU A 566 -53.06 5.89 2.44
N LEU A 567 -54.25 5.79 3.05
CA LEU A 567 -54.70 6.72 4.08
C LEU A 567 -53.81 6.69 5.31
N GLU A 568 -53.39 5.50 5.73
CA GLU A 568 -52.49 5.37 6.89
C GLU A 568 -51.10 5.92 6.60
N VAL A 569 -50.56 5.72 5.40
CA VAL A 569 -49.26 6.29 5.01
C VAL A 569 -49.31 7.82 4.97
N LEU A 570 -50.38 8.40 4.43
CA LEU A 570 -50.55 9.85 4.39
C LEU A 570 -50.72 10.45 5.80
N GLN A 571 -51.53 9.81 6.65
CA GLN A 571 -51.71 10.23 8.04
C GLN A 571 -50.40 10.12 8.83
N THR A 572 -49.70 9.00 8.71
CA THR A 572 -48.40 8.78 9.37
C THR A 572 -47.35 9.76 8.87
N SER A 573 -47.35 10.10 7.58
CA SER A 573 -46.44 11.11 7.00
C SER A 573 -46.67 12.49 7.62
N GLN A 574 -47.92 12.83 7.89
CA GLN A 574 -48.29 14.07 8.56
C GLN A 574 -47.91 14.06 10.04
N ASP A 575 -48.26 13.00 10.77
CA ASP A 575 -48.06 12.92 12.23
C ASP A 575 -46.58 12.84 12.61
N SER A 576 -45.79 12.11 11.82
CA SER A 576 -44.34 11.99 11.99
C SER A 576 -43.54 13.13 11.36
N LYS A 577 -44.20 14.03 10.61
CA LYS A 577 -43.55 15.06 9.79
C LYS A 577 -42.47 14.49 8.84
N GLY A 578 -42.70 13.29 8.32
CA GLY A 578 -41.75 12.62 7.42
C GLY A 578 -40.57 11.93 8.11
N ASP A 579 -40.69 11.55 9.38
CA ASP A 579 -39.63 10.79 10.06
C ASP A 579 -39.47 9.41 9.41
N LYS A 580 -38.30 9.22 8.79
CA LYS A 580 -37.92 8.01 8.07
C LYS A 580 -37.88 6.78 8.96
N GLN A 581 -37.57 6.93 10.25
CA GLN A 581 -37.53 5.80 11.19
C GLN A 581 -38.93 5.23 11.46
N ILE A 582 -39.98 6.03 11.26
CA ILE A 582 -41.38 5.63 11.45
C ILE A 582 -41.97 5.14 10.11
N LEU A 583 -41.69 5.84 9.01
CA LEU A 583 -42.30 5.56 7.72
C LEU A 583 -41.66 4.39 6.95
N TYR A 584 -40.35 4.19 7.04
CA TYR A 584 -39.67 3.12 6.28
C TYR A 584 -40.09 1.71 6.72
N PRO A 585 -40.30 1.40 8.01
CA PRO A 585 -40.86 0.12 8.41
C PRO A 585 -42.27 -0.13 7.82
N LEU A 586 -43.13 0.89 7.81
CA LEU A 586 -44.50 0.80 7.28
C LEU A 586 -44.51 0.52 5.76
N LEU A 587 -43.63 1.19 5.01
CA LEU A 587 -43.47 0.99 3.57
C LEU A 587 -42.80 -0.36 3.24
N ALA A 588 -41.77 -0.74 3.99
CA ALA A 588 -41.07 -2.01 3.82
C ALA A 588 -41.99 -3.22 4.08
N ALA A 589 -42.94 -3.09 5.01
CA ALA A 589 -43.92 -4.13 5.31
C ALA A 589 -45.01 -4.30 4.23
N ASN A 590 -45.13 -3.38 3.26
CA ASN A 590 -46.20 -3.37 2.26
C ASN A 590 -45.65 -3.11 0.83
N THR A 591 -44.41 -3.54 0.54
CA THR A 591 -43.75 -3.26 -0.74
C THR A 591 -44.54 -3.72 -1.97
N GLU A 592 -45.32 -4.80 -1.86
CA GLU A 592 -46.18 -5.29 -2.95
C GLU A 592 -47.29 -4.32 -3.34
N LYS A 593 -47.68 -3.40 -2.44
CA LYS A 593 -48.71 -2.38 -2.67
C LYS A 593 -48.13 -1.10 -3.29
N LEU A 594 -46.82 -0.90 -3.26
CA LEU A 594 -46.12 0.24 -3.87
C LEU A 594 -45.98 0.05 -5.39
N ASN A 595 -47.12 0.01 -6.08
CA ASN A 595 -47.21 -0.24 -7.50
C ASN A 595 -48.07 0.84 -8.20
N GLN A 596 -48.17 0.75 -9.52
CA GLN A 596 -48.89 1.75 -10.33
C GLN A 596 -50.36 1.93 -9.91
N LYS A 597 -51.03 0.88 -9.42
CA LYS A 597 -52.44 0.95 -8.99
C LYS A 597 -52.61 1.87 -7.77
N LEU A 598 -51.66 1.85 -6.84
CA LEU A 598 -51.67 2.75 -5.68
C LEU A 598 -51.49 4.21 -6.10
N ALA A 599 -50.65 4.48 -7.11
CA ALA A 599 -50.48 5.83 -7.66
C ALA A 599 -51.77 6.35 -8.32
N GLU A 600 -52.47 5.51 -9.08
CA GLU A 600 -53.76 5.83 -9.69
C GLU A 600 -54.85 6.09 -8.62
N GLN A 601 -54.89 5.28 -7.56
CA GLN A 601 -55.82 5.47 -6.44
C GLN A 601 -55.50 6.74 -5.63
N LEU A 602 -54.23 7.05 -5.39
CA LEU A 602 -53.81 8.30 -4.76
C LEU A 602 -54.27 9.51 -5.56
N GLN A 603 -54.09 9.48 -6.88
CA GLN A 603 -54.53 10.56 -7.75
C GLN A 603 -56.06 10.73 -7.72
N ALA A 604 -56.82 9.64 -7.85
CA ALA A 604 -58.28 9.67 -7.84
C ALA A 604 -58.84 10.14 -6.47
N TRP A 605 -58.27 9.64 -5.38
CA TRP A 605 -58.64 10.02 -4.02
C TRP A 605 -58.31 11.50 -3.75
N ALA A 606 -57.11 11.97 -4.12
CA ALA A 606 -56.69 13.35 -3.89
C ALA A 606 -57.56 14.36 -4.67
N ILE A 607 -57.88 14.07 -5.93
CA ILE A 607 -58.76 14.93 -6.75
C ILE A 607 -60.14 15.07 -6.11
N THR A 608 -60.71 13.95 -5.66
CA THR A 608 -62.02 13.93 -5.02
C THR A 608 -61.96 14.68 -3.69
N LYS A 609 -61.01 14.33 -2.83
CA LYS A 609 -60.96 14.83 -1.45
C LYS A 609 -60.61 16.32 -1.36
N LEU A 610 -59.68 16.80 -2.19
CA LEU A 610 -59.31 18.22 -2.21
C LEU A 610 -60.46 19.14 -2.69
N SER A 611 -61.45 18.60 -3.40
CA SER A 611 -62.63 19.35 -3.83
C SER A 611 -63.73 19.46 -2.76
N GLU A 612 -63.66 18.63 -1.72
CA GLU A 612 -64.68 18.53 -0.66
C GLU A 612 -64.27 19.23 0.65
N VAL A 613 -62.98 19.46 0.87
CA VAL A 613 -62.44 19.96 2.15
C VAL A 613 -62.15 21.47 2.11
N LYS A 614 -62.06 22.08 3.30
CA LYS A 614 -61.73 23.51 3.43
C LYS A 614 -60.25 23.77 3.06
N PRO A 615 -59.88 25.01 2.67
CA PRO A 615 -58.52 25.32 2.19
C PRO A 615 -57.38 24.93 3.15
N ASP A 616 -57.57 25.08 4.45
CA ASP A 616 -56.54 24.72 5.44
C ASP A 616 -56.33 23.20 5.54
N GLU A 617 -57.40 22.42 5.41
CA GLU A 617 -57.36 20.96 5.41
C GLU A 617 -56.80 20.44 4.07
N ALA A 618 -57.17 21.08 2.95
CA ALA A 618 -56.56 20.81 1.64
C ALA A 618 -55.04 21.01 1.66
N LYS A 619 -54.56 22.07 2.33
CA LYS A 619 -53.13 22.35 2.48
C LYS A 619 -52.41 21.26 3.27
N SER A 620 -53.05 20.73 4.32
CA SER A 620 -52.51 19.63 5.12
C SER A 620 -52.36 18.35 4.29
N ILE A 621 -53.41 17.99 3.53
CA ILE A 621 -53.42 16.80 2.67
C ILE A 621 -52.34 16.90 1.58
N VAL A 622 -52.21 18.05 0.91
CA VAL A 622 -51.16 18.27 -0.11
C VAL A 622 -49.76 18.16 0.51
N THR A 623 -49.56 18.65 1.73
CA THR A 623 -48.29 18.53 2.43
C THR A 623 -47.94 17.08 2.72
N ALA A 624 -48.89 16.29 3.20
CA ALA A 624 -48.70 14.86 3.47
C ALA A 624 -48.35 14.07 2.19
N ILE A 625 -49.04 14.38 1.07
CA ILE A 625 -48.75 13.78 -0.25
C ILE A 625 -47.36 14.16 -0.73
N GLY A 626 -46.93 15.41 -0.53
CA GLY A 626 -45.58 15.88 -0.87
C GLY A 626 -44.50 15.12 -0.11
N ILE A 627 -44.64 15.02 1.21
CA ILE A 627 -43.71 14.27 2.07
C ILE A 627 -43.62 12.80 1.62
N PHE A 628 -44.76 12.16 1.38
CA PHE A 628 -44.80 10.78 0.91
C PHE A 628 -44.13 10.61 -0.46
N SER A 629 -44.33 11.55 -1.39
CA SER A 629 -43.74 11.52 -2.72
C SER A 629 -42.23 11.67 -2.68
N ASP A 630 -41.70 12.57 -1.84
CA ASP A 630 -40.27 12.77 -1.66
C ASP A 630 -39.60 11.51 -1.08
N LEU A 631 -40.26 10.85 -0.12
CA LEU A 631 -39.75 9.62 0.50
C LEU A 631 -39.65 8.43 -0.45
N ILE A 632 -40.56 8.30 -1.43
CA ILE A 632 -40.51 7.23 -2.43
C ILE A 632 -39.44 7.49 -3.50
N GLN A 633 -39.08 8.75 -3.76
CA GLN A 633 -38.06 9.10 -4.75
C GLN A 633 -36.63 8.87 -4.26
N GLU A 634 -36.41 8.82 -2.95
CA GLU A 634 -35.10 8.45 -2.42
C GLU A 634 -34.81 6.96 -2.67
N PRO A 635 -33.64 6.60 -3.23
CA PRO A 635 -33.30 5.20 -3.44
C PRO A 635 -33.28 4.48 -2.09
N PHE A 636 -34.17 3.50 -1.89
CA PHE A 636 -34.12 2.56 -0.78
C PHE A 636 -32.70 2.01 -0.68
N ALA A 637 -31.94 2.53 0.28
CA ALA A 637 -30.54 2.22 0.46
C ALA A 637 -30.35 0.84 1.09
N PHE A 638 -31.11 -0.18 0.68
CA PHE A 638 -30.91 -1.61 0.99
C PHE A 638 -31.66 -2.51 -0.02
N CYS A 639 -31.54 -2.25 -1.33
CA CYS A 639 -31.97 -3.18 -2.38
C CYS A 639 -30.96 -3.25 -3.53
N ARG A 640 -29.83 -3.92 -3.29
CA ARG A 640 -29.13 -4.68 -4.34
C ARG A 640 -29.09 -6.15 -3.93
N LEU A 641 -30.21 -6.83 -4.15
CA LEU A 641 -30.23 -8.27 -4.41
C LEU A 641 -30.82 -8.45 -5.82
N PRO A 642 -30.27 -9.34 -6.65
CA PRO A 642 -30.80 -9.57 -7.99
C PRO A 642 -32.17 -10.24 -7.88
N ILE A 643 -33.20 -9.57 -8.38
CA ILE A 643 -34.50 -10.18 -8.66
C ILE A 643 -34.28 -11.25 -9.74
N ALA A 644 -34.49 -12.50 -9.38
CA ALA A 644 -34.67 -13.59 -10.31
C ALA A 644 -35.92 -13.29 -11.16
N LEU A 645 -35.72 -13.09 -12.47
CA LEU A 645 -36.81 -13.17 -13.43
C LEU A 645 -37.24 -14.65 -13.50
N SER A 646 -38.36 -14.97 -12.86
CA SER A 646 -39.13 -16.17 -13.12
C SER A 646 -39.82 -16.03 -14.49
N SER A 647 -39.41 -16.88 -15.42
CA SER A 647 -40.07 -17.17 -16.69
C SER A 647 -41.50 -17.70 -16.50
N PRO A 648 -42.29 -17.83 -17.57
CA PRO A 648 -43.05 -19.05 -17.83
C PRO A 648 -42.15 -20.18 -18.32
#